data_AF-A0AAD6GSJ9-F1
#
_entry.id   AF-A0AAD6GSJ9-F1
#
_cell.length_a   1.000
_cell.length_b   1.000
_cell.length_c   1.000
_cell.angle_alpha   90.00
_cell.angle_beta   90.00
_cell.angle_gamma   90.00
#
_symmetry.space_group_name_H-M   'P 1'
#
loop_
_entity.id
_entity.type
_entity.pdbx_description
1 polymer ?
#
loop_
_entity_poly.entity_id
_entity_poly.type
_entity_poly.pdbx_seq_one_letter_code
_entity_poly.pdbx_strand_id
1 'polypeptide(L)'
;MILKTLKPEILDLETIHYPWGKEPLLYLSVSEEQLAPESGLQAPADFYVERFDLTKFLQASNSNNESPVRFGLFTSRLVVPKGWGRDVGLSLSGVDGRGETEKEDAKPDGANGGILELFIEQVSLSTADRLRVQAVGGKGLSRTDTPDTDDEGKGEDGGYGGNGGVVKILFGTPSALVTSRLVEIRVALDDDRRESWPIAYSKEIGEFARLVNNKEVKASGVEIPESMRTMKGLSATRKVLFRWTLNALIEALNGKPLHVAAALSQGVDVSAGGGGLGERGKDRKGKDGQSGEKGTWYARSKDDYESLWESGLCFAHPVQCQMLLDKAKFLYFKGSDQDKADCLDILERLQRRLAVFGTKATDHSMSLLFESYRKSADRLYTVQDADHTPSAVTRLRHIREDAATYEQQVRTQKDFYGKEPGEVPRGSFTFYQKGAKEVLEHLQEVEDVYGEYYTATNETAEKLCKVRERASICNRSIGLTNDLIEACFRDISTTVRKVEAGVDAQRRTKQKLLVAMRQVGDKIKDHFGLEVQDLIDAMGQILFCHGSYAMIGVQTAGLVDKGLTKVLNDRGIPVEKKYLLRELQEIDGTVQGLKEGFKLLKNRGIKIDDPGTEKLLMAKFQFEQLMGEFRDVIEDGHKDVLTSFDAYIDVLSTRNTAILHYNAALVLLKSYYQKIEQLSFDSQDLKREEWDKLGAGHPAMTGFLKKIYVHNIAMAQIWLYKEQQSYQFVSLEKDNVIGDTMRDCSTSQFNHAMLHELHHALGKRYDKFVQDRGQPPQEYHQLRYHLPKDDREYLKCAADEDGVRLSVDNIPLDHPGFVNKYDVRLSNVRFFADGAVTKTDRLEVMLTHNGKEIFVNQGGQQTVFTHHPVKVTFKYILSTKDHTGEDTTDGTIALDDKDDVYARVGPFARWTIEILGSANEGLQLTNVSDAYFEFDFRYYTA
;
A
#
# COMPACT_ATOMS: atom_id res chain seq x y z
N MET A 1 -4.54 -42.94 23.74
CA MET A 1 -5.71 -42.98 22.84
C MET A 1 -6.34 -41.59 22.77
N ILE A 2 -5.63 -40.60 22.24
CA ILE A 2 -6.17 -39.31 21.76
C ILE A 2 -5.26 -38.92 20.57
N LEU A 3 -5.56 -39.51 19.42
CA LEU A 3 -5.05 -39.15 18.11
C LEU A 3 -6.30 -39.13 17.23
N LYS A 4 -6.85 -37.94 17.01
CA LYS A 4 -7.74 -37.61 15.89
C LYS A 4 -8.08 -36.11 15.94
N THR A 5 -8.09 -35.53 14.74
CA THR A 5 -8.46 -34.15 14.35
C THR A 5 -7.48 -33.02 14.68
N LEU A 6 -6.26 -33.13 14.16
CA LEU A 6 -5.58 -31.99 13.55
C LEU A 6 -5.41 -32.36 12.08
N LYS A 7 -6.13 -31.68 11.16
CA LYS A 7 -5.66 -31.61 9.78
C LYS A 7 -4.23 -31.03 9.87
N PRO A 8 -3.23 -31.58 9.17
CA PRO A 8 -1.90 -30.98 9.18
C PRO A 8 -1.99 -29.51 8.76
N GLU A 9 -1.04 -28.69 9.20
CA GLU A 9 -0.81 -27.32 8.73
C GLU A 9 -0.48 -27.35 7.21
N ILE A 10 -1.49 -27.62 6.36
CA ILE A 10 -1.32 -28.00 4.95
C ILE A 10 -0.99 -26.79 4.05
N LEU A 11 -1.04 -25.55 4.58
CA LEU A 11 -1.04 -24.35 3.76
C LEU A 11 -0.21 -23.22 4.40
N ASP A 12 1.09 -23.43 4.57
CA ASP A 12 1.96 -22.35 5.07
C ASP A 12 2.10 -21.23 4.03
N LEU A 13 1.30 -20.17 4.21
CA LEU A 13 1.39 -18.94 3.40
C LEU A 13 2.75 -18.24 3.53
N GLU A 14 3.54 -18.57 4.55
CA GLU A 14 4.83 -17.96 4.78
C GLU A 14 6.01 -18.74 4.20
N THR A 15 5.84 -19.99 3.76
CA THR A 15 6.96 -20.82 3.28
C THR A 15 6.65 -21.61 2.01
N ILE A 16 7.64 -21.77 1.14
CA ILE A 16 7.61 -22.64 -0.06
C ILE A 16 8.95 -23.37 -0.15
N HIS A 17 8.94 -24.68 -0.39
CA HIS A 17 10.14 -25.47 -0.61
C HIS A 17 10.01 -26.35 -1.87
N TYR A 18 11.12 -26.59 -2.58
CA TYR A 18 11.12 -27.37 -3.82
C TYR A 18 12.47 -28.06 -4.10
N PRO A 19 12.49 -29.29 -4.64
CA PRO A 19 11.36 -30.19 -4.83
C PRO A 19 10.71 -30.56 -3.49
N TRP A 20 9.45 -31.03 -3.54
CA TRP A 20 8.79 -31.53 -2.33
C TRP A 20 9.52 -32.76 -1.82
N GLY A 21 9.99 -32.73 -0.58
CA GLY A 21 10.83 -33.78 -0.02
C GLY A 21 11.71 -33.29 1.13
N LYS A 22 12.57 -34.17 1.63
CA LYS A 22 13.45 -33.88 2.79
C LYS A 22 14.63 -32.95 2.47
N GLU A 23 14.97 -32.79 1.18
CA GLU A 23 16.14 -32.02 0.72
C GLU A 23 15.73 -31.06 -0.40
N PRO A 24 15.16 -29.88 -0.06
CA PRO A 24 14.78 -28.90 -1.05
C PRO A 24 16.00 -28.19 -1.65
N LEU A 25 15.98 -27.99 -2.97
CA LEU A 25 16.93 -27.19 -3.73
C LEU A 25 16.62 -25.69 -3.67
N LEU A 26 15.37 -25.32 -3.41
CA LEU A 26 14.93 -23.93 -3.22
C LEU A 26 14.03 -23.85 -1.99
N TYR A 27 14.31 -22.91 -1.10
CA TYR A 27 13.54 -22.60 0.09
C TYR A 27 13.22 -21.10 0.12
N LEU A 28 11.95 -20.75 0.10
CA LEU A 28 11.45 -19.37 0.17
C LEU A 28 10.65 -19.20 1.45
N SER A 29 10.97 -18.21 2.28
CA SER A 29 10.17 -17.91 3.47
C SER A 29 10.09 -16.43 3.80
N VAL A 30 8.95 -16.02 4.34
CA VAL A 30 8.67 -14.70 4.91
C VAL A 30 8.34 -14.75 6.40
N SER A 31 8.48 -15.93 7.00
CA SER A 31 8.40 -16.11 8.44
C SER A 31 9.59 -15.44 9.12
N GLU A 32 9.33 -14.86 10.28
CA GLU A 32 10.36 -14.31 11.17
C GLU A 32 10.80 -15.32 12.24
N GLU A 33 10.21 -16.52 12.21
CA GLU A 33 10.59 -17.63 13.07
C GLU A 33 12.03 -18.08 12.80
N GLN A 34 12.59 -18.77 13.79
CA GLN A 34 13.97 -19.21 13.75
C GLN A 34 14.13 -20.37 12.75
N LEU A 35 14.82 -20.12 11.64
CA LEU A 35 15.35 -21.17 10.78
C LEU A 35 16.81 -21.47 11.18
N ALA A 36 17.04 -22.61 11.82
CA ALA A 36 18.35 -23.06 12.28
C ALA A 36 18.61 -24.52 11.87
N PRO A 37 19.34 -24.76 10.75
CA PRO A 37 19.67 -26.12 10.34
C PRO A 37 20.52 -26.85 11.38
N GLU A 38 20.10 -28.06 11.78
CA GLU A 38 20.82 -28.86 12.76
C GLU A 38 21.81 -29.86 12.14
N SER A 39 21.61 -30.21 10.87
CA SER A 39 22.34 -31.25 10.14
C SER A 39 23.05 -30.70 8.90
N GLY A 40 24.37 -30.51 8.96
CA GLY A 40 25.22 -30.18 7.80
C GLY A 40 24.79 -28.96 6.97
N LEU A 41 25.46 -28.71 5.86
CA LEU A 41 25.00 -27.76 4.84
C LEU A 41 24.20 -28.54 3.79
N GLN A 42 22.94 -28.17 3.53
CA GLN A 42 22.17 -28.75 2.43
C GLN A 42 22.64 -28.11 1.12
N ALA A 43 23.37 -28.85 0.28
CA ALA A 43 23.87 -28.35 -1.00
C ALA A 43 23.75 -29.43 -2.10
N PRO A 44 23.28 -29.08 -3.31
CA PRO A 44 22.93 -27.74 -3.76
C PRO A 44 21.60 -27.24 -3.18
N ALA A 45 21.53 -25.98 -2.73
CA ALA A 45 20.29 -25.36 -2.29
C ALA A 45 20.37 -23.82 -2.25
N ASP A 46 19.23 -23.16 -2.44
CA ASP A 46 19.07 -21.71 -2.27
C ASP A 46 18.02 -21.38 -1.21
N PHE A 47 18.39 -20.54 -0.25
CA PHE A 47 17.53 -20.07 0.82
C PHE A 47 17.25 -18.58 0.67
N TYR A 48 16.00 -18.21 0.40
CA TYR A 48 15.51 -16.82 0.44
C TYR A 48 14.59 -16.65 1.66
N VAL A 49 15.12 -16.16 2.77
CA VAL A 49 14.44 -16.19 4.08
C VAL A 49 14.60 -14.90 4.86
N GLU A 50 13.60 -14.47 5.61
CA GLU A 50 13.72 -13.21 6.37
C GLU A 50 14.67 -13.31 7.58
N ARG A 51 14.76 -14.50 8.19
CA ARG A 51 15.69 -14.77 9.29
C ARG A 51 16.41 -16.10 9.09
N PHE A 52 17.73 -16.09 9.32
CA PHE A 52 18.55 -17.30 9.36
C PHE A 52 19.46 -17.27 10.59
N ASP A 53 19.41 -18.33 11.39
CA ASP A 53 20.16 -18.44 12.64
C ASP A 53 21.30 -19.45 12.46
N LEU A 54 22.52 -18.91 12.30
CA LEU A 54 23.72 -19.72 12.15
C LEU A 54 24.32 -20.00 13.53
N THR A 55 23.94 -21.13 14.09
CA THR A 55 24.36 -21.56 15.44
C THR A 55 25.57 -22.47 15.43
N LYS A 56 25.93 -23.09 14.29
CA LYS A 56 27.04 -24.04 14.14
C LYS A 56 27.81 -23.79 12.84
N PHE A 57 28.92 -24.49 12.66
CA PHE A 57 29.62 -24.56 11.38
C PHE A 57 28.98 -25.63 10.48
N LEU A 58 28.26 -25.21 9.44
CA LEU A 58 27.55 -26.10 8.50
C LEU A 58 28.48 -26.47 7.34
N GLN A 59 28.65 -27.76 7.08
CA GLN A 59 29.58 -28.28 6.07
C GLN A 59 28.87 -29.16 5.03
N ALA A 60 29.27 -29.00 3.76
CA ALA A 60 29.03 -29.92 2.66
C ALA A 60 30.30 -30.03 1.81
N SER A 61 30.32 -31.01 0.90
CA SER A 61 31.47 -31.23 0.02
C SER A 61 31.08 -31.21 -1.46
N ASN A 62 31.98 -30.71 -2.30
CA ASN A 62 31.86 -30.75 -3.75
C ASN A 62 32.70 -31.91 -4.31
N SER A 63 32.11 -32.75 -5.15
CA SER A 63 32.79 -33.88 -5.80
C SER A 63 32.82 -33.78 -7.33
N ASN A 64 32.28 -32.69 -7.90
CA ASN A 64 32.21 -32.50 -9.35
C ASN A 64 33.02 -31.25 -9.76
N ASN A 65 34.02 -31.46 -10.61
CA ASN A 65 34.90 -30.39 -11.10
C ASN A 65 34.36 -29.68 -12.34
N GLU A 66 33.48 -30.33 -13.12
CA GLU A 66 32.89 -29.76 -14.34
C GLU A 66 31.70 -28.86 -14.03
N SER A 67 30.92 -29.23 -12.99
CA SER A 67 29.78 -28.45 -12.51
C SER A 67 29.82 -28.36 -10.98
N PRO A 68 30.51 -27.35 -10.42
CA PRO A 68 30.67 -27.21 -8.97
C PRO A 68 29.32 -27.04 -8.27
N VAL A 69 29.13 -27.78 -7.16
CA VAL A 69 27.97 -27.62 -6.28
C VAL A 69 27.88 -26.17 -5.79
N ARG A 70 26.66 -25.66 -5.68
CA ARG A 70 26.37 -24.28 -5.27
C ARG A 70 25.41 -24.22 -4.10
N PHE A 71 25.67 -23.31 -3.17
CA PHE A 71 24.75 -22.96 -2.08
C PHE A 71 24.52 -21.45 -2.00
N GLY A 72 23.26 -21.04 -1.93
CA GLY A 72 22.84 -19.65 -1.81
C GLY A 72 22.12 -19.37 -0.49
N LEU A 73 22.52 -18.30 0.21
CA LEU A 73 21.82 -17.78 1.39
C LEU A 73 21.51 -16.29 1.21
N PHE A 74 20.23 -15.99 1.03
CA PHE A 74 19.69 -14.66 0.81
C PHE A 74 18.77 -14.33 1.98
N THR A 75 19.22 -13.50 2.91
CA THR A 75 18.49 -13.25 4.15
C THR A 75 18.42 -11.79 4.56
N SER A 76 17.30 -11.39 5.19
CA SER A 76 17.20 -10.05 5.77
C SER A 76 18.04 -9.92 7.03
N ARG A 77 17.98 -10.93 7.90
CA ARG A 77 18.68 -10.96 9.19
C ARG A 77 19.43 -12.27 9.40
N LEU A 78 20.76 -12.18 9.43
CA LEU A 78 21.63 -13.27 9.86
C LEU A 78 21.94 -13.14 11.37
N VAL A 79 21.52 -14.12 12.16
CA VAL A 79 21.77 -14.16 13.61
C VAL A 79 22.91 -15.13 13.91
N VAL A 80 23.90 -14.63 14.67
CA VAL A 80 25.03 -15.43 15.16
C VAL A 80 25.12 -15.26 16.70
N PRO A 81 24.75 -16.29 17.50
CA PRO A 81 24.67 -16.20 18.96
C PRO A 81 25.97 -15.74 19.63
N LYS A 82 25.85 -14.97 20.73
CA LYS A 82 26.98 -14.53 21.55
C LYS A 82 27.53 -15.71 22.39
N GLY A 83 28.85 -15.82 22.51
CA GLY A 83 29.51 -16.83 23.36
C GLY A 83 30.09 -18.05 22.62
N TRP A 84 29.83 -18.17 21.31
CA TRP A 84 30.48 -19.17 20.47
C TRP A 84 31.80 -18.58 19.94
N GLY A 85 32.87 -19.38 19.95
CA GLY A 85 34.18 -19.01 19.39
C GLY A 85 34.13 -18.78 17.87
N ARG A 86 35.28 -18.83 17.19
CA ARG A 86 35.37 -18.69 15.72
C ARG A 86 34.79 -19.90 14.93
N ASP A 87 33.82 -20.63 15.50
CA ASP A 87 33.38 -21.97 15.08
C ASP A 87 31.96 -21.97 14.47
N VAL A 88 31.54 -20.86 13.86
CA VAL A 88 30.25 -20.73 13.15
C VAL A 88 30.49 -20.24 11.72
N GLY A 89 29.85 -20.88 10.76
CA GLY A 89 30.19 -20.64 9.36
C GLY A 89 29.54 -21.62 8.39
N LEU A 90 29.85 -21.42 7.11
CA LEU A 90 29.40 -22.25 6.00
C LEU A 90 30.63 -22.78 5.27
N SER A 91 30.65 -24.07 4.92
CA SER A 91 31.72 -24.68 4.13
C SER A 91 31.16 -25.54 3.01
N LEU A 92 31.67 -25.33 1.81
CA LEU A 92 31.41 -26.14 0.62
C LEU A 92 32.73 -26.47 -0.08
N SER A 93 33.51 -27.34 0.56
CA SER A 93 34.90 -27.65 0.15
C SER A 93 34.96 -28.86 -0.76
N GLY A 94 35.99 -28.95 -1.60
CA GLY A 94 36.21 -30.12 -2.46
C GLY A 94 36.48 -31.38 -1.64
N VAL A 95 35.98 -32.53 -2.11
CA VAL A 95 36.35 -33.83 -1.53
C VAL A 95 37.83 -34.12 -1.80
N ASP A 96 38.52 -34.65 -0.80
CA ASP A 96 39.89 -35.13 -0.96
C ASP A 96 39.95 -36.35 -1.88
N GLY A 97 41.06 -36.50 -2.60
CA GLY A 97 41.34 -37.65 -3.45
C GLY A 97 41.42 -38.96 -2.66
N ARG A 98 41.00 -40.06 -3.27
CA ARG A 98 40.90 -41.40 -2.64
C ARG A 98 41.52 -42.49 -3.49
N GLY A 99 42.12 -43.49 -2.83
CA GLY A 99 42.73 -44.66 -3.46
C GLY A 99 41.76 -45.85 -3.61
N GLU A 100 42.24 -46.93 -4.23
CA GLU A 100 41.48 -48.11 -4.72
C GLU A 100 40.85 -49.04 -3.67
N THR A 101 40.68 -48.64 -2.40
CA THR A 101 40.33 -49.62 -1.36
C THR A 101 38.92 -50.24 -1.47
N GLU A 102 37.98 -49.69 -2.25
CA GLU A 102 36.69 -50.35 -2.54
C GLU A 102 36.14 -49.96 -3.94
N LYS A 103 36.22 -50.89 -4.91
CA LYS A 103 35.56 -50.92 -6.24
C LYS A 103 35.76 -49.72 -7.20
N GLU A 104 36.43 -49.98 -8.33
CA GLU A 104 36.39 -49.33 -9.67
C GLU A 104 36.39 -47.79 -9.84
N ASP A 105 36.33 -46.95 -8.79
CA ASP A 105 36.29 -45.48 -8.89
C ASP A 105 37.47 -44.78 -8.17
N ALA A 106 38.71 -45.15 -8.48
CA ALA A 106 39.89 -44.43 -7.99
C ALA A 106 39.88 -42.98 -8.51
N LYS A 107 39.75 -42.01 -7.60
CA LYS A 107 39.85 -40.57 -7.91
C LYS A 107 41.01 -39.99 -7.09
N PRO A 108 42.26 -40.12 -7.59
CA PRO A 108 43.43 -39.68 -6.83
C PRO A 108 43.46 -38.15 -6.65
N ASP A 109 42.85 -37.41 -7.57
CA ASP A 109 42.82 -35.95 -7.53
C ASP A 109 41.74 -35.42 -6.57
N GLY A 110 42.07 -34.35 -5.86
CA GLY A 110 41.12 -33.60 -5.05
C GLY A 110 40.14 -32.82 -5.92
N ALA A 111 38.89 -32.72 -5.48
CA ALA A 111 37.88 -31.94 -6.20
C ALA A 111 38.02 -30.44 -5.92
N ASN A 112 37.49 -29.61 -6.82
CA ASN A 112 37.45 -28.16 -6.66
C ASN A 112 36.50 -27.76 -5.52
N GLY A 113 36.76 -26.63 -4.87
CA GLY A 113 35.79 -26.00 -3.96
C GLY A 113 34.51 -25.60 -4.69
N GLY A 114 33.38 -25.58 -3.97
CA GLY A 114 32.09 -25.21 -4.53
C GLY A 114 31.86 -23.69 -4.64
N ILE A 115 30.61 -23.31 -4.86
CA ILE A 115 30.20 -21.91 -5.00
C ILE A 115 29.28 -21.51 -3.83
N LEU A 116 29.67 -20.50 -3.06
CA LEU A 116 28.87 -19.91 -1.98
C LEU A 116 28.44 -18.49 -2.35
N GLU A 117 27.13 -18.24 -2.31
CA GLU A 117 26.52 -16.97 -2.65
C GLU A 117 25.68 -16.44 -1.48
N LEU A 118 26.09 -15.32 -0.89
CA LEU A 118 25.43 -14.74 0.28
C LEU A 118 24.92 -13.34 -0.03
N PHE A 119 23.66 -13.08 0.31
CA PHE A 119 23.10 -11.73 0.43
C PHE A 119 22.57 -11.56 1.85
N ILE A 120 23.09 -10.57 2.57
CA ILE A 120 22.67 -10.27 3.95
C ILE A 120 22.20 -8.82 3.99
N GLU A 121 20.89 -8.59 4.07
CA GLU A 121 20.33 -7.25 3.96
C GLU A 121 20.85 -6.31 5.07
N GLN A 122 21.04 -6.84 6.27
CA GLN A 122 21.69 -6.15 7.38
C GLN A 122 22.61 -7.08 8.17
N VAL A 123 23.90 -6.73 8.25
CA VAL A 123 24.87 -7.41 9.10
C VAL A 123 25.58 -6.41 10.02
N SER A 124 25.75 -6.79 11.28
CA SER A 124 26.54 -6.02 12.24
C SER A 124 28.02 -6.39 12.13
N LEU A 125 28.93 -5.47 12.49
CA LEU A 125 30.36 -5.77 12.56
C LEU A 125 30.65 -6.98 13.47
N SER A 126 30.00 -7.03 14.63
CA SER A 126 30.16 -8.15 15.57
C SER A 126 29.72 -9.50 14.98
N THR A 127 28.76 -9.51 14.05
CA THR A 127 28.34 -10.71 13.34
C THR A 127 29.35 -11.07 12.26
N ALA A 128 29.82 -10.07 11.49
CA ALA A 128 30.82 -10.24 10.44
C ALA A 128 32.14 -10.81 10.98
N ASP A 129 32.65 -10.32 12.12
CA ASP A 129 33.91 -10.80 12.74
C ASP A 129 33.89 -12.28 13.13
N ARG A 130 32.70 -12.85 13.30
CA ARG A 130 32.49 -14.24 13.72
C ARG A 130 32.14 -15.18 12.58
N LEU A 131 31.77 -14.65 11.41
CA LEU A 131 31.31 -15.47 10.29
C LEU A 131 32.52 -16.05 9.54
N ARG A 132 32.50 -17.37 9.33
CA ARG A 132 33.45 -18.08 8.45
C ARG A 132 32.75 -18.62 7.21
N VAL A 133 33.38 -18.48 6.06
CA VAL A 133 32.85 -18.96 4.78
C VAL A 133 33.97 -19.65 4.01
N GLN A 134 33.86 -20.96 3.76
CA GLN A 134 34.91 -21.77 3.19
C GLN A 134 34.48 -22.45 1.89
N ALA A 135 35.29 -22.31 0.84
CA ALA A 135 35.17 -23.08 -0.39
C ALA A 135 36.57 -23.52 -0.82
N VAL A 136 37.19 -24.39 -0.03
CA VAL A 136 38.59 -24.82 -0.20
C VAL A 136 38.66 -26.00 -1.17
N GLY A 137 39.71 -26.09 -1.98
CA GLY A 137 39.95 -27.25 -2.84
C GLY A 137 40.32 -28.50 -2.04
N GLY A 138 39.85 -29.67 -2.46
CA GLY A 138 40.19 -30.95 -1.87
C GLY A 138 41.66 -31.30 -2.09
N LYS A 139 42.28 -31.97 -1.12
CA LYS A 139 43.67 -32.40 -1.22
C LYS A 139 43.80 -33.57 -2.20
N GLY A 140 44.89 -33.60 -2.94
CA GLY A 140 45.28 -34.78 -3.72
C GLY A 140 45.66 -35.94 -2.80
N LEU A 141 45.41 -37.16 -3.26
CA LEU A 141 45.76 -38.38 -2.52
C LEU A 141 47.27 -38.48 -2.34
N SER A 142 47.72 -38.51 -1.09
CA SER A 142 49.08 -38.91 -0.74
C SER A 142 49.14 -40.43 -0.61
N ARG A 143 49.99 -41.06 -1.40
CA ARG A 143 50.18 -42.51 -1.36
C ARG A 143 51.13 -42.89 -0.23
N THR A 144 50.87 -44.02 0.41
CA THR A 144 51.73 -44.57 1.44
C THR A 144 52.81 -45.42 0.79
N ASP A 145 54.07 -45.20 1.13
CA ASP A 145 55.18 -46.04 0.68
C ASP A 145 54.95 -47.50 1.10
N THR A 146 54.89 -48.43 0.14
CA THR A 146 54.92 -49.86 0.44
C THR A 146 56.37 -50.38 0.45
N PRO A 147 56.87 -50.95 1.57
CA PRO A 147 58.15 -51.63 1.57
C PRO A 147 58.00 -53.02 0.94
N ASP A 148 58.70 -53.25 -0.17
CA ASP A 148 58.98 -54.56 -0.77
C ASP A 148 57.78 -55.46 -1.13
N THR A 149 57.14 -55.17 -2.26
CA THR A 149 56.47 -56.22 -3.04
C THR A 149 57.22 -56.44 -4.36
N ASP A 150 57.42 -57.72 -4.70
CA ASP A 150 58.27 -58.23 -5.80
C ASP A 150 57.82 -57.86 -7.23
N ASP A 151 56.93 -56.88 -7.40
CA ASP A 151 56.51 -56.38 -8.71
C ASP A 151 57.47 -55.31 -9.24
N GLU A 152 57.93 -55.52 -10.48
CA GLU A 152 58.76 -54.59 -11.27
C GLU A 152 57.96 -53.30 -11.57
N GLY A 153 57.86 -52.37 -10.62
CA GLY A 153 56.90 -51.25 -10.72
C GLY A 153 57.47 -49.88 -10.34
N LYS A 154 57.32 -48.90 -11.23
CA LYS A 154 57.51 -47.47 -10.93
C LYS A 154 56.49 -47.06 -9.85
N GLY A 155 56.90 -46.25 -8.87
CA GLY A 155 55.95 -45.73 -7.87
C GLY A 155 54.85 -44.90 -8.51
N GLU A 156 53.63 -44.99 -7.98
CA GLU A 156 52.46 -44.29 -8.52
C GLU A 156 52.48 -42.79 -8.18
N ASP A 157 52.02 -41.96 -9.12
CA ASP A 157 51.95 -40.52 -8.94
C ASP A 157 50.92 -40.15 -7.84
N GLY A 158 51.23 -39.12 -7.07
CA GLY A 158 50.31 -38.51 -6.12
C GLY A 158 49.23 -37.72 -6.85
N GLY A 159 48.06 -37.60 -6.24
CA GLY A 159 46.94 -36.87 -6.85
C GLY A 159 47.16 -35.36 -6.90
N TYR A 160 46.59 -34.70 -7.89
CA TYR A 160 46.54 -33.24 -7.96
C TYR A 160 45.61 -32.68 -6.89
N GLY A 161 45.96 -31.53 -6.30
CA GLY A 161 45.06 -30.79 -5.43
C GLY A 161 43.98 -30.06 -6.25
N GLY A 162 42.75 -30.01 -5.74
CA GLY A 162 41.66 -29.29 -6.37
C GLY A 162 41.81 -27.77 -6.27
N ASN A 163 41.23 -27.03 -7.20
CA ASN A 163 41.21 -25.58 -7.16
C ASN A 163 40.29 -25.08 -6.02
N GLY A 164 40.61 -23.91 -5.45
CA GLY A 164 39.69 -23.21 -4.56
C GLY A 164 38.41 -22.79 -5.27
N GLY A 165 37.32 -22.69 -4.52
CA GLY A 165 35.99 -22.36 -5.03
C GLY A 165 35.72 -20.85 -5.16
N VAL A 166 34.44 -20.50 -5.18
CA VAL A 166 33.99 -19.11 -5.38
C VAL A 166 33.10 -18.68 -4.22
N VAL A 167 33.42 -17.54 -3.59
CA VAL A 167 32.61 -16.95 -2.50
C VAL A 167 32.19 -15.53 -2.86
N LYS A 168 30.89 -15.28 -2.97
CA LYS A 168 30.35 -13.94 -3.25
C LYS A 168 29.47 -13.47 -2.11
N ILE A 169 29.77 -12.32 -1.52
CA ILE A 169 29.00 -11.76 -0.41
C ILE A 169 28.54 -10.33 -0.77
N LEU A 170 27.22 -10.12 -0.79
CA LEU A 170 26.60 -8.80 -0.76
C LEU A 170 26.02 -8.56 0.62
N PHE A 171 26.27 -7.39 1.20
CA PHE A 171 25.78 -7.09 2.55
C PHE A 171 25.33 -5.64 2.69
N GLY A 172 24.34 -5.37 3.54
CA GLY A 172 24.04 -4.03 4.02
C GLY A 172 24.43 -3.84 5.48
N THR A 173 24.43 -2.60 5.94
CA THR A 173 24.70 -2.29 7.35
C THR A 173 23.53 -1.52 7.98
N PRO A 174 23.24 -1.73 9.28
CA PRO A 174 22.24 -0.91 9.98
C PRO A 174 22.55 0.59 9.92
N SER A 175 23.82 0.97 9.84
CA SER A 175 24.26 2.36 9.70
C SER A 175 23.87 2.99 8.36
N ALA A 176 23.86 2.23 7.27
CA ALA A 176 23.56 2.79 5.95
C ALA A 176 22.15 3.38 5.84
N LEU A 177 21.17 2.77 6.52
CA LEU A 177 19.80 3.30 6.60
C LEU A 177 19.76 4.65 7.31
N VAL A 178 20.54 4.80 8.37
CA VAL A 178 20.63 6.08 9.10
C VAL A 178 21.35 7.10 8.23
N THR A 179 22.45 6.70 7.59
CA THR A 179 23.20 7.57 6.68
C THR A 179 22.32 8.09 5.56
N SER A 180 21.49 7.27 4.91
CA SER A 180 20.64 7.72 3.80
C SER A 180 19.67 8.82 4.23
N ARG A 181 19.06 8.70 5.42
CA ARG A 181 18.18 9.74 5.99
C ARG A 181 18.95 11.02 6.36
N LEU A 182 20.17 10.89 6.89
CA LEU A 182 21.03 12.05 7.14
C LEU A 182 21.46 12.74 5.84
N VAL A 183 21.68 11.99 4.75
CA VAL A 183 21.97 12.53 3.43
C VAL A 183 20.75 13.26 2.85
N GLU A 184 19.54 12.75 3.02
CA GLU A 184 18.29 13.46 2.65
C GLU A 184 18.20 14.82 3.35
N ILE A 185 18.51 14.86 4.66
CA ILE A 185 18.58 16.12 5.42
C ILE A 185 19.67 17.04 4.86
N ARG A 186 20.84 16.50 4.50
CA ARG A 186 21.94 17.29 3.92
C ARG A 186 21.54 17.89 2.57
N VAL A 187 20.93 17.10 1.69
CA VAL A 187 20.43 17.56 0.38
C VAL A 187 19.40 18.66 0.56
N ALA A 188 18.49 18.52 1.52
CA ALA A 188 17.53 19.57 1.84
C ALA A 188 18.22 20.86 2.31
N LEU A 189 19.27 20.77 3.14
CA LEU A 189 20.05 21.93 3.61
C LEU A 189 20.82 22.67 2.52
N ASP A 190 21.17 21.96 1.44
CA ASP A 190 21.88 22.45 0.26
C ASP A 190 20.92 23.11 -0.77
N ASP A 191 19.60 23.04 -0.55
CA ASP A 191 18.62 23.80 -1.33
C ASP A 191 18.61 25.28 -0.90
N ASP A 192 19.40 26.08 -1.63
CA ASP A 192 19.57 27.51 -1.38
C ASP A 192 18.27 28.32 -1.53
N ARG A 193 17.19 27.75 -2.08
CA ARG A 193 15.87 28.40 -2.15
C ARG A 193 15.22 28.58 -0.78
N ARG A 194 15.66 27.81 0.23
CA ARG A 194 15.11 27.82 1.60
C ARG A 194 16.02 28.62 2.55
N GLU A 195 15.92 29.95 2.55
CA GLU A 195 16.88 30.80 3.30
C GLU A 195 16.63 30.88 4.82
N SER A 196 15.40 30.68 5.31
CA SER A 196 15.04 30.96 6.71
C SER A 196 15.36 29.83 7.70
N TRP A 197 16.62 29.60 8.03
CA TRP A 197 17.01 28.73 9.15
C TRP A 197 16.58 29.30 10.52
N PRO A 198 16.15 28.48 11.50
CA PRO A 198 15.88 27.03 11.47
C PRO A 198 14.49 26.70 10.88
N ILE A 199 13.71 27.75 10.64
CA ILE A 199 12.28 27.72 10.43
C ILE A 199 11.93 26.88 9.19
N ALA A 200 12.54 27.14 8.04
CA ALA A 200 12.32 26.40 6.79
C ALA A 200 12.73 24.92 6.84
N TYR A 201 13.44 24.48 7.88
CA TYR A 201 14.00 23.14 8.01
C TYR A 201 13.43 22.36 9.21
N SER A 202 12.25 22.74 9.70
CA SER A 202 11.70 22.15 10.93
C SER A 202 11.42 20.66 10.84
N LYS A 203 11.10 20.15 9.63
CA LYS A 203 10.88 18.72 9.38
C LYS A 203 12.20 17.95 9.51
N GLU A 204 13.23 18.44 8.85
CA GLU A 204 14.58 17.89 8.84
C GLU A 204 15.22 17.94 10.23
N ILE A 205 14.99 19.03 10.97
CA ILE A 205 15.40 19.16 12.37
C ILE A 205 14.71 18.11 13.26
N GLY A 206 13.40 17.88 13.04
CA GLY A 206 12.64 16.84 13.73
C GLY A 206 13.14 15.44 13.43
N GLU A 207 13.42 15.18 12.17
CA GLU A 207 13.99 13.91 11.76
C GLU A 207 15.39 13.70 12.33
N PHE A 208 16.25 14.72 12.29
CA PHE A 208 17.58 14.67 12.91
C PHE A 208 17.49 14.38 14.41
N ALA A 209 16.63 15.08 15.16
CA ALA A 209 16.44 14.85 16.59
C ALA A 209 16.05 13.39 16.91
N ARG A 210 15.25 12.77 16.04
CA ARG A 210 14.88 11.36 16.13
C ARG A 210 16.09 10.45 15.84
N LEU A 211 16.83 10.73 14.77
CA LEU A 211 17.98 9.93 14.32
C LEU A 211 19.15 9.97 15.31
N VAL A 212 19.39 11.08 15.99
CA VAL A 212 20.45 11.23 17.00
C VAL A 212 20.33 10.23 18.15
N ASN A 213 19.11 9.75 18.41
CA ASN A 213 18.86 8.74 19.44
C ASN A 213 19.03 7.29 18.95
N ASN A 214 19.25 7.08 17.65
CA ASN A 214 19.47 5.77 17.06
C ASN A 214 20.78 5.15 17.61
N LYS A 215 20.75 3.83 17.86
CA LYS A 215 21.89 3.06 18.36
C LYS A 215 23.15 3.21 17.49
N GLU A 216 22.99 3.30 16.17
CA GLU A 216 24.11 3.42 15.23
C GLU A 216 24.79 4.77 15.31
N VAL A 217 24.01 5.83 15.53
CA VAL A 217 24.50 7.20 15.74
C VAL A 217 25.23 7.30 17.07
N LYS A 218 24.65 6.73 18.15
CA LYS A 218 25.31 6.67 19.45
C LYS A 218 26.64 5.91 19.40
N ALA A 219 26.72 4.87 18.57
CA ALA A 219 27.92 4.09 18.33
C ALA A 219 28.86 4.67 17.25
N SER A 220 28.58 5.86 16.70
CA SER A 220 29.42 6.48 15.65
C SER A 220 30.72 7.09 16.19
N GLY A 221 30.80 7.34 17.51
CA GLY A 221 31.92 8.05 18.13
C GLY A 221 31.90 9.58 17.91
N VAL A 222 30.93 10.11 17.16
CA VAL A 222 30.76 11.56 16.98
C VAL A 222 30.10 12.15 18.21
N GLU A 223 30.76 13.12 18.85
CA GLU A 223 30.17 13.88 19.95
C GLU A 223 29.06 14.80 19.42
N ILE A 224 27.84 14.54 19.88
CA ILE A 224 26.66 15.35 19.54
C ILE A 224 26.34 16.24 20.76
N PRO A 225 26.41 17.57 20.63
CA PRO A 225 26.06 18.49 21.71
C PRO A 225 24.66 18.21 22.26
N GLU A 226 24.48 18.35 23.58
CA GLU A 226 23.19 18.09 24.24
C GLU A 226 22.06 18.99 23.71
N SER A 227 22.41 20.22 23.31
CA SER A 227 21.51 21.15 22.63
C SER A 227 20.98 20.57 21.31
N MET A 228 21.73 19.73 20.61
CA MET A 228 21.32 19.12 19.35
C MET A 228 20.51 17.83 19.50
N ARG A 229 20.24 17.37 20.72
CA ARG A 229 19.41 16.18 20.98
C ARG A 229 17.92 16.48 21.09
N THR A 230 17.56 17.76 21.17
CA THR A 230 16.17 18.20 21.33
C THR A 230 15.77 19.16 20.21
N MET A 231 14.48 19.14 19.85
CA MET A 231 13.92 20.08 18.88
C MET A 231 14.19 21.55 19.26
N LYS A 232 14.04 21.87 20.55
CA LYS A 232 14.20 23.23 21.06
C LYS A 232 15.65 23.71 20.92
N GLY A 233 16.63 22.87 21.25
CA GLY A 233 18.03 23.25 21.15
C GLY A 233 18.57 23.21 19.71
N LEU A 234 18.10 22.28 18.87
CA LEU A 234 18.42 22.27 17.43
C LEU A 234 17.92 23.53 16.73
N SER A 235 16.73 24.00 17.07
CA SER A 235 16.19 25.26 16.53
C SER A 235 17.02 26.48 16.97
N ALA A 236 17.70 26.43 18.12
CA ALA A 236 18.58 27.50 18.59
C ALA A 236 20.02 27.39 18.05
N THR A 237 20.35 26.29 17.36
CA THR A 237 21.69 26.04 16.81
C THR A 237 21.87 26.80 15.50
N ARG A 238 23.06 27.33 15.21
CA ARG A 238 23.38 27.97 13.92
C ARG A 238 23.40 26.92 12.78
N LYS A 239 22.85 27.27 11.58
CA LYS A 239 22.84 26.40 10.37
C LYS A 239 24.20 25.78 10.08
N VAL A 240 25.27 26.57 10.19
CA VAL A 240 26.65 26.12 9.94
C VAL A 240 27.08 25.00 10.88
N LEU A 241 26.78 25.14 12.18
CA LEU A 241 27.15 24.14 13.19
C LEU A 241 26.30 22.86 13.04
N PHE A 242 25.02 23.00 12.69
CA PHE A 242 24.16 21.88 12.36
C PHE A 242 24.70 21.11 11.14
N ARG A 243 25.01 21.81 10.05
CA ARG A 243 25.58 21.23 8.81
C ARG A 243 26.92 20.52 9.08
N TRP A 244 27.79 21.12 9.89
CA TRP A 244 29.07 20.51 10.27
C TRP A 244 28.86 19.20 11.04
N THR A 245 27.97 19.20 12.04
CA THR A 245 27.67 18.00 12.84
C THR A 245 27.02 16.90 11.99
N LEU A 246 26.10 17.29 11.09
CA LEU A 246 25.48 16.39 10.14
C LEU A 246 26.50 15.72 9.22
N ASN A 247 27.42 16.49 8.65
CA ASN A 247 28.48 15.97 7.78
C ASN A 247 29.43 15.04 8.54
N ALA A 248 29.85 15.40 9.75
CA ALA A 248 30.67 14.55 10.60
C ALA A 248 29.99 13.19 10.90
N LEU A 249 28.67 13.20 11.15
CA LEU A 249 27.89 11.98 11.34
C LEU A 249 27.81 11.14 10.07
N ILE A 250 27.56 11.75 8.92
CA ILE A 250 27.52 11.05 7.62
C ILE A 250 28.87 10.39 7.34
N GLU A 251 29.98 11.11 7.52
CA GLU A 251 31.33 10.58 7.31
C GLU A 251 31.64 9.42 8.25
N ALA A 252 31.36 9.57 9.56
CA ALA A 252 31.60 8.51 10.54
C ALA A 252 30.79 7.24 10.25
N LEU A 253 29.54 7.38 9.80
CA LEU A 253 28.69 6.23 9.48
C LEU A 253 29.04 5.60 8.12
N ASN A 254 29.52 6.38 7.15
CA ASN A 254 29.98 5.89 5.84
C ASN A 254 31.23 4.99 5.92
N GLY A 255 32.05 5.13 6.96
CA GLY A 255 33.21 4.26 7.18
C GLY A 255 32.83 2.83 7.66
N LYS A 256 31.65 2.65 8.25
CA LYS A 256 31.25 1.36 8.86
C LYS A 256 31.10 0.21 7.84
N PRO A 257 30.49 0.40 6.65
CA PRO A 257 30.46 -0.64 5.62
C PRO A 257 31.84 -1.19 5.25
N LEU A 258 32.89 -0.36 5.22
CA LEU A 258 34.25 -0.81 4.91
C LEU A 258 34.82 -1.74 5.98
N HIS A 259 34.58 -1.45 7.26
CA HIS A 259 35.00 -2.33 8.36
C HIS A 259 34.28 -3.68 8.30
N VAL A 260 32.99 -3.67 7.99
CA VAL A 260 32.21 -4.89 7.80
C VAL A 260 32.72 -5.70 6.60
N ALA A 261 32.99 -5.06 5.46
CA ALA A 261 33.61 -5.72 4.31
C ALA A 261 34.94 -6.37 4.68
N ALA A 262 35.82 -5.66 5.40
CA ALA A 262 37.11 -6.18 5.83
C ALA A 262 36.96 -7.38 6.79
N ALA A 263 36.04 -7.31 7.75
CA ALA A 263 35.74 -8.41 8.67
C ALA A 263 35.23 -9.66 7.92
N LEU A 264 34.27 -9.49 7.01
CA LEU A 264 33.78 -10.57 6.16
C LEU A 264 34.89 -11.15 5.28
N SER A 265 35.75 -10.30 4.72
CA SER A 265 36.89 -10.69 3.89
C SER A 265 37.87 -11.60 4.64
N GLN A 266 38.18 -11.25 5.90
CA GLN A 266 39.00 -12.10 6.78
C GLN A 266 38.30 -13.41 7.18
N GLY A 267 36.98 -13.45 7.04
CA GLY A 267 36.09 -14.60 7.21
C GLY A 267 36.19 -15.66 6.12
N VAL A 268 36.69 -15.29 4.93
CA VAL A 268 36.62 -16.12 3.72
C VAL A 268 37.90 -16.94 3.52
N ASP A 269 37.74 -18.24 3.25
CA ASP A 269 38.82 -19.14 2.82
C ASP A 269 38.46 -19.82 1.49
N VAL A 270 39.24 -19.53 0.46
CA VAL A 270 39.14 -20.13 -0.89
C VAL A 270 40.48 -20.72 -1.31
N SER A 271 41.25 -21.22 -0.35
CA SER A 271 42.55 -21.83 -0.60
C SER A 271 42.46 -23.02 -1.55
N ALA A 272 43.53 -23.27 -2.28
CA ALA A 272 43.65 -24.47 -3.10
C ALA A 272 43.88 -25.72 -2.22
N GLY A 273 43.53 -26.88 -2.77
CA GLY A 273 43.95 -28.16 -2.25
C GLY A 273 45.44 -28.38 -2.46
N GLY A 274 46.11 -28.94 -1.48
CA GLY A 274 47.51 -29.37 -1.61
C GLY A 274 47.61 -30.61 -2.50
N GLY A 275 48.66 -30.69 -3.32
CA GLY A 275 48.98 -31.89 -4.08
C GLY A 275 49.41 -33.05 -3.17
N GLY A 276 49.01 -34.27 -3.55
CA GLY A 276 49.38 -35.49 -2.85
C GLY A 276 50.81 -35.92 -3.11
N LEU A 277 51.43 -36.61 -2.17
CA LEU A 277 52.78 -37.18 -2.34
C LEU A 277 52.73 -38.46 -3.17
N GLY A 278 53.63 -38.56 -4.15
CA GLY A 278 53.82 -39.76 -4.96
C GLY A 278 54.53 -40.87 -4.19
N GLU A 279 54.17 -42.12 -4.50
CA GLU A 279 54.72 -43.30 -3.83
C GLU A 279 56.19 -43.53 -4.19
N ARG A 280 57.01 -43.92 -3.21
CA ARG A 280 58.38 -44.36 -3.47
C ARG A 280 58.41 -45.82 -3.93
N GLY A 281 58.42 -46.04 -5.25
CA GLY A 281 58.68 -47.36 -5.84
C GLY A 281 60.16 -47.76 -5.86
N LYS A 282 60.43 -49.03 -6.22
CA LYS A 282 61.78 -49.65 -6.20
C LYS A 282 62.79 -48.96 -7.13
N ASP A 283 62.38 -48.61 -8.35
CA ASP A 283 63.26 -48.04 -9.39
C ASP A 283 63.07 -46.53 -9.62
N ARG A 284 61.89 -45.99 -9.31
CA ARG A 284 61.55 -44.58 -9.52
C ARG A 284 60.43 -44.15 -8.58
N LYS A 285 60.60 -43.00 -7.92
CA LYS A 285 59.54 -42.31 -7.17
C LYS A 285 58.46 -41.80 -8.13
N GLY A 286 57.19 -42.03 -7.80
CA GLY A 286 56.07 -41.33 -8.42
C GLY A 286 56.21 -39.81 -8.23
N LYS A 287 55.67 -39.04 -9.17
CA LYS A 287 55.66 -37.57 -9.07
C LYS A 287 54.69 -37.16 -7.98
N ASP A 288 55.08 -36.13 -7.23
CA ASP A 288 54.15 -35.45 -6.34
C ASP A 288 53.13 -34.67 -7.20
N GLY A 289 51.87 -34.67 -6.78
CA GLY A 289 50.81 -33.92 -7.44
C GLY A 289 51.03 -32.41 -7.29
N GLN A 290 50.55 -31.63 -8.26
CA GLN A 290 50.58 -30.17 -8.14
C GLN A 290 49.45 -29.70 -7.22
N SER A 291 49.67 -28.61 -6.49
CA SER A 291 48.59 -27.95 -5.77
C SER A 291 47.66 -27.25 -6.75
N GLY A 292 46.38 -27.15 -6.40
CA GLY A 292 45.41 -26.42 -7.22
C GLY A 292 45.66 -24.92 -7.23
N GLU A 293 44.86 -24.20 -8.00
CA GLU A 293 44.84 -22.74 -8.02
C GLU A 293 43.94 -22.18 -6.91
N LYS A 294 44.30 -21.01 -6.38
CA LYS A 294 43.47 -20.31 -5.38
C LYS A 294 42.15 -19.86 -6.01
N GLY A 295 41.06 -20.04 -5.29
CA GLY A 295 39.73 -19.59 -5.71
C GLY A 295 39.55 -18.07 -5.65
N THR A 296 38.33 -17.62 -5.96
CA THR A 296 37.99 -16.18 -6.03
C THR A 296 36.94 -15.80 -5.00
N TRP A 297 37.00 -14.57 -4.50
CA TRP A 297 35.99 -14.06 -3.58
C TRP A 297 35.83 -12.54 -3.63
N TYR A 298 34.67 -12.05 -3.20
CA TYR A 298 34.46 -10.64 -2.86
C TYR A 298 33.42 -10.46 -1.74
N ALA A 299 33.54 -9.38 -0.98
CA ALA A 299 32.52 -8.88 -0.06
C ALA A 299 32.23 -7.41 -0.37
N ARG A 300 31.04 -7.11 -0.92
CA ARG A 300 30.67 -5.77 -1.38
C ARG A 300 29.41 -5.27 -0.66
N SER A 301 29.35 -3.96 -0.41
CA SER A 301 28.17 -3.34 0.17
C SER A 301 27.05 -3.29 -0.86
N LYS A 302 25.82 -3.66 -0.47
CA LYS A 302 24.62 -3.51 -1.29
C LYS A 302 24.22 -2.04 -1.47
N ASP A 303 24.73 -1.17 -0.61
CA ASP A 303 24.41 0.26 -0.62
C ASP A 303 25.25 1.01 -1.68
N ASP A 304 26.24 0.33 -2.27
CA ASP A 304 26.89 0.71 -3.51
C ASP A 304 26.14 0.08 -4.70
N TYR A 305 25.41 0.90 -5.45
CA TYR A 305 24.57 0.44 -6.56
C TYR A 305 25.39 -0.15 -7.71
N GLU A 306 26.60 0.37 -7.99
CA GLU A 306 27.46 -0.19 -9.04
C GLU A 306 27.87 -1.62 -8.69
N SER A 307 28.22 -1.85 -7.42
CA SER A 307 28.50 -3.19 -6.89
C SER A 307 27.34 -4.17 -7.08
N LEU A 308 26.08 -3.72 -7.01
CA LEU A 308 24.92 -4.58 -7.28
C LEU A 308 24.84 -5.00 -8.75
N TRP A 309 25.04 -4.06 -9.68
CA TRP A 309 25.01 -4.31 -11.12
C TRP A 309 26.10 -5.27 -11.59
N GLU A 310 27.27 -5.19 -10.96
CA GLU A 310 28.44 -6.03 -11.24
C GLU A 310 28.49 -7.35 -10.46
N SER A 311 27.58 -7.57 -9.50
CA SER A 311 27.67 -8.74 -8.61
C SER A 311 27.38 -10.07 -9.29
N GLY A 312 26.45 -10.07 -10.25
CA GLY A 312 25.86 -11.29 -10.81
C GLY A 312 25.12 -12.17 -9.78
N LEU A 313 24.74 -11.61 -8.62
CA LEU A 313 23.99 -12.32 -7.58
C LEU A 313 22.49 -12.12 -7.76
N CYS A 314 21.73 -13.20 -7.91
CA CYS A 314 20.26 -13.16 -7.95
C CYS A 314 19.69 -12.95 -6.53
N PHE A 315 19.94 -11.79 -5.94
CA PHE A 315 19.76 -11.56 -4.52
C PHE A 315 18.29 -11.45 -4.05
N ALA A 316 17.35 -11.28 -4.98
CA ALA A 316 15.92 -11.15 -4.68
C ALA A 316 15.12 -12.15 -5.50
N HIS A 317 14.33 -12.99 -4.83
CA HIS A 317 13.47 -13.95 -5.50
C HIS A 317 12.07 -13.35 -5.72
N PRO A 318 11.51 -13.32 -6.95
CA PRO A 318 10.24 -12.64 -7.23
C PRO A 318 9.07 -13.22 -6.41
N VAL A 319 9.00 -14.54 -6.22
CA VAL A 319 7.95 -15.17 -5.42
C VAL A 319 8.05 -14.80 -3.94
N GLN A 320 9.27 -14.72 -3.39
CA GLN A 320 9.47 -14.39 -1.97
C GLN A 320 9.16 -12.92 -1.69
N CYS A 321 9.56 -12.03 -2.60
CA CYS A 321 9.22 -10.61 -2.52
C CYS A 321 7.70 -10.38 -2.63
N GLN A 322 6.98 -11.17 -3.44
CA GLN A 322 5.52 -11.11 -3.50
C GLN A 322 4.89 -11.59 -2.18
N MET A 323 5.39 -12.67 -1.59
CA MET A 323 4.93 -13.16 -0.27
C MET A 323 5.08 -12.10 0.82
N LEU A 324 6.17 -11.31 0.80
CA LEU A 324 6.37 -10.19 1.73
C LEU A 324 5.34 -9.07 1.51
N LEU A 325 5.07 -8.74 0.24
CA LEU A 325 4.06 -7.73 -0.11
C LEU A 325 2.68 -8.18 0.36
N ASP A 326 2.35 -9.45 0.20
CA ASP A 326 1.07 -10.02 0.65
C ASP A 326 0.96 -10.00 2.19
N LYS A 327 2.06 -10.26 2.92
CA LYS A 327 2.14 -10.09 4.38
C LYS A 327 1.91 -8.65 4.83
N ALA A 328 2.47 -7.66 4.12
CA ALA A 328 2.20 -6.25 4.39
C ALA A 328 0.71 -5.91 4.20
N LYS A 329 0.08 -6.41 3.13
CA LYS A 329 -1.36 -6.22 2.88
C LYS A 329 -2.22 -6.84 3.98
N PHE A 330 -1.86 -8.02 4.47
CA PHE A 330 -2.55 -8.65 5.61
C PHE A 330 -2.52 -7.75 6.86
N LEU A 331 -1.35 -7.22 7.22
CA LEU A 331 -1.22 -6.31 8.37
C LEU A 331 -2.06 -5.04 8.17
N TYR A 332 -2.05 -4.49 6.97
CA TYR A 332 -2.86 -3.31 6.67
C TYR A 332 -4.38 -3.59 6.82
N PHE A 333 -4.83 -4.78 6.43
CA PHE A 333 -6.23 -5.21 6.57
C PHE A 333 -6.66 -5.33 8.04
N LYS A 334 -5.79 -5.82 8.95
CA LYS A 334 -6.06 -5.83 10.39
C LYS A 334 -6.28 -4.41 10.95
N GLY A 335 -5.44 -3.48 10.49
CA GLY A 335 -5.68 -2.04 10.62
C GLY A 335 -5.40 -1.42 12.00
N SER A 336 -4.84 -2.15 12.97
CA SER A 336 -4.37 -1.53 14.22
C SER A 336 -3.17 -0.60 13.97
N ASP A 337 -2.89 0.33 14.88
CA ASP A 337 -1.75 1.25 14.72
C ASP A 337 -0.41 0.51 14.67
N GLN A 338 -0.29 -0.58 15.44
CA GLN A 338 0.89 -1.46 15.41
C GLN A 338 0.98 -2.21 14.08
N ASP A 339 -0.12 -2.81 13.60
CA ASP A 339 -0.12 -3.52 12.32
C ASP A 339 0.20 -2.57 11.15
N LYS A 340 -0.31 -1.33 11.19
CA LYS A 340 0.02 -0.29 10.18
C LYS A 340 1.51 0.09 10.23
N ALA A 341 2.11 0.18 11.41
CA ALA A 341 3.54 0.44 11.55
C ALA A 341 4.37 -0.72 10.99
N ASP A 342 4.00 -1.96 11.30
CA ASP A 342 4.68 -3.17 10.79
C ASP A 342 4.51 -3.32 9.27
N CYS A 343 3.32 -2.99 8.74
CA CYS A 343 3.06 -2.88 7.31
C CYS A 343 4.03 -1.89 6.64
N LEU A 344 4.16 -0.68 7.18
CA LEU A 344 5.08 0.32 6.64
C LEU A 344 6.54 -0.14 6.67
N ASP A 345 6.98 -0.84 7.72
CA ASP A 345 8.35 -1.37 7.80
C ASP A 345 8.65 -2.36 6.67
N ILE A 346 7.72 -3.29 6.40
CA ILE A 346 7.84 -4.27 5.30
C ILE A 346 7.84 -3.56 3.94
N LEU A 347 6.91 -2.62 3.71
CA LEU A 347 6.80 -1.91 2.44
C LEU A 347 8.05 -1.06 2.13
N GLU A 348 8.57 -0.34 3.13
CA GLU A 348 9.83 0.40 3.00
C GLU A 348 11.01 -0.54 2.74
N ARG A 349 11.08 -1.68 3.44
CA ARG A 349 12.14 -2.68 3.25
C ARG A 349 12.12 -3.25 1.84
N LEU A 350 10.95 -3.63 1.33
CA LEU A 350 10.77 -4.11 -0.05
C LEU A 350 11.23 -3.07 -1.08
N GLN A 351 10.84 -1.81 -0.93
CA GLN A 351 11.25 -0.77 -1.86
C GLN A 351 12.76 -0.54 -1.86
N ARG A 352 13.40 -0.58 -0.68
CA ARG A 352 14.87 -0.48 -0.57
C ARG A 352 15.56 -1.69 -1.19
N ARG A 353 15.11 -2.90 -0.89
CA ARG A 353 15.64 -4.16 -1.45
C ARG A 353 15.56 -4.16 -2.98
N LEU A 354 14.50 -3.61 -3.54
CA LEU A 354 14.20 -3.62 -4.98
C LEU A 354 14.56 -2.30 -5.69
N ALA A 355 15.25 -1.39 -5.01
CA ALA A 355 15.55 -0.05 -5.53
C ALA A 355 16.35 -0.09 -6.85
N VAL A 356 17.26 -1.07 -6.99
CA VAL A 356 18.07 -1.28 -8.19
C VAL A 356 17.24 -1.54 -9.45
N PHE A 357 16.00 -2.05 -9.31
CA PHE A 357 15.13 -2.38 -10.45
C PHE A 357 14.26 -1.20 -10.95
N GLY A 358 14.45 0.01 -10.41
CA GLY A 358 13.68 1.22 -10.72
C GLY A 358 13.85 1.80 -12.13
N THR A 359 12.88 2.64 -12.53
CA THR A 359 12.70 3.24 -13.85
C THR A 359 13.94 3.94 -14.45
N LYS A 360 14.71 3.21 -15.26
CA LYS A 360 15.02 3.47 -16.69
C LYS A 360 15.84 2.28 -17.22
N ALA A 361 15.13 1.26 -17.70
CA ALA A 361 15.70 -0.01 -18.16
C ALA A 361 16.49 0.08 -19.49
N THR A 362 16.70 1.28 -20.04
CA THR A 362 17.35 1.42 -21.35
C THR A 362 18.87 1.29 -21.33
N ASP A 363 19.55 1.39 -20.18
CA ASP A 363 21.03 1.41 -20.14
C ASP A 363 21.69 0.21 -19.43
N HIS A 364 20.91 -0.65 -18.76
CA HIS A 364 21.46 -1.74 -17.91
C HIS A 364 20.93 -3.14 -18.25
N SER A 365 20.22 -3.31 -19.36
CA SER A 365 19.76 -4.63 -19.85
C SER A 365 20.90 -5.61 -20.15
N MET A 366 22.11 -5.07 -20.32
CA MET A 366 23.38 -5.79 -20.53
C MET A 366 24.23 -5.94 -19.26
N SER A 367 23.73 -5.53 -18.08
CA SER A 367 24.47 -5.70 -16.81
C SER A 367 24.62 -7.17 -16.41
N LEU A 368 25.69 -7.49 -15.69
CA LEU A 368 25.95 -8.85 -15.20
C LEU A 368 24.83 -9.35 -14.28
N LEU A 369 24.20 -8.45 -13.52
CA LEU A 369 23.02 -8.76 -12.71
C LEU A 369 21.86 -9.30 -13.57
N PHE A 370 21.47 -8.59 -14.63
CA PHE A 370 20.37 -9.00 -15.50
C PHE A 370 20.70 -10.29 -16.26
N GLU A 371 21.95 -10.41 -16.74
CA GLU A 371 22.42 -11.65 -17.36
C GLU A 371 22.37 -12.83 -16.39
N SER A 372 22.68 -12.61 -15.12
CA SER A 372 22.64 -13.65 -14.09
C SER A 372 21.22 -14.10 -13.78
N TYR A 373 20.24 -13.19 -13.73
CA TYR A 373 18.83 -13.56 -13.63
C TYR A 373 18.37 -14.37 -14.85
N ARG A 374 18.83 -14.01 -16.06
CA ARG A 374 18.54 -14.76 -17.29
C ARG A 374 19.12 -16.18 -17.26
N LYS A 375 20.40 -16.31 -16.89
CA LYS A 375 21.10 -17.61 -16.81
C LYS A 375 20.62 -18.49 -15.66
N SER A 376 20.11 -17.88 -14.59
CA SER A 376 19.65 -18.59 -13.40
C SER A 376 18.15 -18.91 -13.44
N ALA A 377 17.46 -18.73 -14.56
CA ALA A 377 16.03 -18.96 -14.66
C ALA A 377 15.61 -20.36 -14.17
N ASP A 378 16.35 -21.41 -14.56
CA ASP A 378 16.11 -22.79 -14.12
C ASP A 378 16.36 -22.97 -12.62
N ARG A 379 17.43 -22.36 -12.09
CA ARG A 379 17.80 -22.39 -10.66
C ARG A 379 16.79 -21.65 -9.78
N LEU A 380 16.29 -20.51 -10.27
CA LEU A 380 15.24 -19.73 -9.63
C LEU A 380 13.85 -20.32 -9.89
N TYR A 381 13.75 -21.36 -10.72
CA TYR A 381 12.50 -21.96 -11.14
C TYR A 381 11.50 -20.93 -11.70
N THR A 382 12.01 -20.00 -12.53
CA THR A 382 11.24 -18.96 -13.20
C THR A 382 11.18 -19.21 -14.71
N VAL A 383 10.08 -18.83 -15.35
CA VAL A 383 9.91 -18.95 -16.82
C VAL A 383 10.69 -17.83 -17.52
N GLN A 384 11.56 -18.14 -18.48
CA GLN A 384 12.33 -17.15 -19.23
C GLN A 384 11.65 -16.85 -20.57
N ASP A 385 11.61 -15.57 -20.95
CA ASP A 385 11.26 -15.14 -22.31
C ASP A 385 12.55 -14.80 -23.07
N ALA A 386 12.70 -15.29 -24.29
CA ALA A 386 13.99 -15.30 -25.00
C ALA A 386 14.44 -13.91 -25.45
N ASP A 387 13.51 -12.98 -25.70
CA ASP A 387 13.78 -11.75 -26.46
C ASP A 387 13.66 -10.43 -25.65
N HIS A 388 13.45 -10.50 -24.33
CA HIS A 388 13.15 -9.32 -23.49
C HIS A 388 13.89 -9.27 -22.13
N THR A 389 13.62 -8.21 -21.35
CA THR A 389 14.06 -8.10 -19.93
C THR A 389 13.69 -9.38 -19.18
N PRO A 390 14.57 -9.97 -18.33
CA PRO A 390 14.24 -11.20 -17.61
C PRO A 390 12.91 -11.09 -16.86
N SER A 391 12.06 -12.11 -16.96
CA SER A 391 10.71 -12.11 -16.37
C SER A 391 10.74 -11.85 -14.86
N ALA A 392 11.73 -12.43 -14.17
CA ALA A 392 11.97 -12.22 -12.74
C ALA A 392 12.19 -10.72 -12.43
N VAL A 393 12.98 -10.03 -13.24
CA VAL A 393 13.26 -8.60 -13.07
C VAL A 393 12.02 -7.75 -13.32
N THR A 394 11.24 -8.06 -14.36
CA THR A 394 9.96 -7.37 -14.62
C THR A 394 9.01 -7.52 -13.43
N ARG A 395 8.88 -8.73 -12.86
CA ARG A 395 8.07 -8.99 -11.65
C ARG A 395 8.58 -8.20 -10.44
N LEU A 396 9.89 -8.20 -10.19
CA LEU A 396 10.50 -7.46 -9.07
C LEU A 396 10.24 -5.94 -9.20
N ARG A 397 10.25 -5.39 -10.41
CA ARG A 397 9.90 -3.98 -10.64
C ARG A 397 8.45 -3.69 -10.28
N HIS A 398 7.50 -4.52 -10.71
CA HIS A 398 6.09 -4.35 -10.37
C HIS A 398 5.85 -4.45 -8.86
N ILE A 399 6.48 -5.41 -8.18
CA ILE A 399 6.37 -5.56 -6.71
C ILE A 399 6.83 -4.29 -5.99
N ARG A 400 7.89 -3.64 -6.47
CA ARG A 400 8.34 -2.36 -5.93
C ARG A 400 7.31 -1.25 -6.13
N GLU A 401 6.74 -1.14 -7.32
CA GLU A 401 5.73 -0.13 -7.66
C GLU A 401 4.47 -0.30 -6.80
N ASP A 402 4.01 -1.54 -6.61
CA ASP A 402 2.93 -1.88 -5.70
C ASP A 402 3.28 -1.48 -4.26
N ALA A 403 4.48 -1.84 -3.78
CA ALA A 403 4.90 -1.51 -2.42
C ALA A 403 4.90 0.01 -2.16
N ALA A 404 5.35 0.82 -3.12
CA ALA A 404 5.30 2.28 -3.06
C ALA A 404 3.85 2.81 -3.01
N THR A 405 2.96 2.20 -3.80
CA THR A 405 1.53 2.57 -3.84
C THR A 405 0.84 2.32 -2.49
N TYR A 406 1.05 1.14 -1.89
CA TYR A 406 0.49 0.82 -0.58
C TYR A 406 1.10 1.68 0.54
N GLU A 407 2.40 1.99 0.48
CA GLU A 407 3.03 2.85 1.50
C GLU A 407 2.36 4.22 1.50
N GLN A 408 2.17 4.79 0.31
CA GLN A 408 1.50 6.07 0.15
C GLN A 408 0.06 6.04 0.66
N GLN A 409 -0.68 4.96 0.39
CA GLN A 409 -2.05 4.78 0.86
C GLN A 409 -2.12 4.78 2.39
N VAL A 410 -1.26 4.02 3.07
CA VAL A 410 -1.19 3.96 4.53
C VAL A 410 -0.80 5.34 5.11
N ARG A 411 0.18 6.02 4.51
CA ARG A 411 0.65 7.34 4.96
C ARG A 411 -0.39 8.45 4.79
N THR A 412 -1.27 8.32 3.79
CA THR A 412 -2.37 9.27 3.56
C THR A 412 -3.60 8.97 4.39
N GLN A 413 -3.50 8.04 5.36
CA GLN A 413 -4.60 7.61 6.25
C GLN A 413 -5.83 7.09 5.50
N LYS A 414 -5.64 6.71 4.25
CA LYS A 414 -6.69 6.02 3.51
C LYS A 414 -6.91 4.65 4.13
N ASP A 415 -8.12 4.15 3.98
CA ASP A 415 -8.43 2.80 4.40
C ASP A 415 -7.77 1.76 3.51
N PHE A 416 -7.95 0.48 3.85
CA PHE A 416 -7.30 -0.64 3.15
C PHE A 416 -7.59 -0.69 1.63
N TYR A 417 -8.64 0.00 1.14
CA TYR A 417 -8.99 0.10 -0.28
C TYR A 417 -8.72 1.47 -0.90
N GLY A 418 -8.05 2.36 -0.21
CA GLY A 418 -7.70 3.67 -0.74
C GLY A 418 -8.85 4.68 -0.69
N LYS A 419 -9.85 4.41 0.14
CA LYS A 419 -10.98 5.31 0.43
C LYS A 419 -10.72 6.09 1.73
N GLU A 420 -11.52 7.12 1.97
CA GLU A 420 -11.42 7.91 3.20
C GLU A 420 -12.03 7.12 4.39
N PRO A 421 -11.53 7.28 5.63
CA PRO A 421 -12.01 6.51 6.79
C PRO A 421 -13.51 6.59 7.10
N GLY A 422 -14.21 7.62 6.60
CA GLY A 422 -15.66 7.80 6.73
C GLY A 422 -16.48 7.41 5.50
N GLU A 423 -15.83 6.91 4.44
CA GLU A 423 -16.51 6.48 3.23
C GLU A 423 -17.20 5.14 3.47
N VAL A 424 -18.51 5.08 3.23
CA VAL A 424 -19.33 3.89 3.44
C VAL A 424 -19.97 3.44 2.14
N PRO A 425 -20.11 2.12 1.93
CA PRO A 425 -20.73 1.60 0.75
C PRO A 425 -22.26 1.77 0.79
N ARG A 426 -22.90 1.85 -0.39
CA ARG A 426 -24.36 2.08 -0.51
C ARG A 426 -25.22 0.85 -0.26
N GLY A 427 -24.66 -0.36 -0.33
CA GLY A 427 -25.42 -1.58 -0.02
C GLY A 427 -25.75 -1.66 1.47
N SER A 428 -26.88 -2.29 1.80
CA SER A 428 -27.23 -2.60 3.18
C SER A 428 -26.27 -3.64 3.79
N PHE A 429 -26.28 -3.78 5.11
CA PHE A 429 -25.49 -4.82 5.79
C PHE A 429 -25.82 -6.21 5.25
N THR A 430 -27.11 -6.54 5.13
CA THR A 430 -27.59 -7.82 4.59
C THR A 430 -27.09 -8.08 3.17
N PHE A 431 -27.00 -7.04 2.33
CA PHE A 431 -26.43 -7.17 0.98
C PHE A 431 -24.97 -7.57 1.02
N TYR A 432 -24.14 -6.88 1.80
CA TYR A 432 -22.71 -7.20 1.90
C TYR A 432 -22.45 -8.51 2.63
N GLN A 433 -23.26 -8.85 3.62
CA GLN A 433 -23.24 -10.14 4.31
C GLN A 433 -23.48 -11.28 3.32
N LYS A 434 -24.52 -11.18 2.49
CA LYS A 434 -24.80 -12.20 1.46
C LYS A 434 -23.67 -12.30 0.43
N GLY A 435 -23.17 -11.17 -0.06
CA GLY A 435 -22.06 -11.15 -1.03
C GLY A 435 -20.75 -11.69 -0.45
N ALA A 436 -20.44 -11.38 0.81
CA ALA A 436 -19.28 -11.93 1.50
C ALA A 436 -19.37 -13.45 1.63
N LYS A 437 -20.55 -13.98 1.97
CA LYS A 437 -20.79 -15.43 2.02
C LYS A 437 -20.53 -16.10 0.66
N GLU A 438 -21.06 -15.56 -0.44
CA GLU A 438 -20.86 -16.13 -1.79
C GLU A 438 -19.37 -16.15 -2.20
N VAL A 439 -18.62 -15.10 -1.85
CA VAL A 439 -17.18 -15.04 -2.12
C VAL A 439 -16.38 -15.99 -1.23
N LEU A 440 -16.79 -16.18 0.03
CA LEU A 440 -16.18 -17.15 0.94
C LEU A 440 -16.41 -18.59 0.49
N GLU A 441 -17.61 -18.92 0.03
CA GLU A 441 -17.90 -20.23 -0.58
C GLU A 441 -16.99 -20.51 -1.78
N HIS A 442 -16.73 -19.51 -2.64
CA HIS A 442 -15.77 -19.67 -3.74
C HIS A 442 -14.32 -19.77 -3.25
N LEU A 443 -13.93 -19.00 -2.24
CA LEU A 443 -12.60 -19.11 -1.65
C LEU A 443 -12.36 -20.51 -1.09
N GLN A 444 -13.36 -21.13 -0.48
CA GLN A 444 -13.29 -22.50 0.00
C GLN A 444 -12.98 -23.48 -1.14
N GLU A 445 -13.68 -23.37 -2.28
CA GLU A 445 -13.40 -24.19 -3.47
C GLU A 445 -11.92 -24.06 -3.91
N VAL A 446 -11.39 -22.83 -3.92
CA VAL A 446 -10.00 -22.56 -4.32
C VAL A 446 -8.99 -23.09 -3.30
N GLU A 447 -9.29 -22.95 -2.01
CA GLU A 447 -8.45 -23.47 -0.93
C GLU A 447 -8.39 -25.00 -0.93
N ASP A 448 -9.52 -25.66 -1.14
CA ASP A 448 -9.60 -27.11 -1.24
C ASP A 448 -8.76 -27.61 -2.43
N VAL A 449 -8.88 -26.99 -3.62
CA VAL A 449 -8.06 -27.31 -4.80
C VAL A 449 -6.56 -27.11 -4.51
N TYR A 450 -6.20 -26.02 -3.83
CA TYR A 450 -4.81 -25.74 -3.50
C TYR A 450 -4.24 -26.73 -2.46
N GLY A 451 -5.03 -27.10 -1.45
CA GLY A 451 -4.67 -28.09 -0.44
C GLY A 451 -4.57 -29.51 -1.01
N GLU A 452 -5.48 -29.90 -1.89
CA GLU A 452 -5.42 -31.18 -2.62
C GLU A 452 -4.16 -31.25 -3.49
N TYR A 453 -3.82 -30.16 -4.19
CA TYR A 453 -2.58 -30.08 -4.95
C TYR A 453 -1.34 -30.24 -4.06
N TYR A 454 -1.29 -29.58 -2.90
CA TYR A 454 -0.14 -29.64 -1.99
C TYR A 454 0.06 -31.03 -1.35
N THR A 455 -1.01 -31.81 -1.20
CA THR A 455 -0.98 -33.13 -0.57
C THR A 455 -0.90 -34.29 -1.57
N ALA A 456 -1.00 -34.02 -2.87
CA ALA A 456 -1.06 -35.03 -3.92
C ALA A 456 0.31 -35.64 -4.26
N THR A 457 0.32 -36.92 -4.64
CA THR A 457 1.50 -37.57 -5.25
C THR A 457 1.79 -36.96 -6.63
N ASN A 458 3.05 -36.98 -7.11
CA ASN A 458 3.42 -36.36 -8.40
C ASN A 458 2.48 -36.73 -9.57
N GLU A 459 2.05 -37.99 -9.67
CA GLU A 459 1.13 -38.46 -10.73
C GLU A 459 -0.32 -37.96 -10.55
N THR A 460 -0.78 -37.80 -9.30
CA THR A 460 -2.11 -37.24 -8.96
C THR A 460 -2.11 -35.72 -9.10
N ALA A 461 -1.02 -35.07 -8.71
CA ALA A 461 -0.79 -33.65 -8.86
C ALA A 461 -0.61 -33.27 -10.35
N GLU A 462 0.01 -34.14 -11.18
CA GLU A 462 0.02 -34.01 -12.65
C GLU A 462 -1.38 -34.15 -13.25
N LYS A 463 -2.24 -35.02 -12.69
CA LYS A 463 -3.65 -35.14 -13.10
C LYS A 463 -4.47 -33.91 -12.69
N LEU A 464 -4.37 -33.43 -11.44
CA LEU A 464 -4.94 -32.16 -10.98
C LEU A 464 -4.40 -30.97 -11.81
N CYS A 465 -3.17 -31.08 -12.31
CA CYS A 465 -2.53 -30.08 -13.17
C CYS A 465 -3.10 -30.05 -14.60
N LYS A 466 -3.45 -31.23 -15.13
CA LYS A 466 -4.05 -31.42 -16.46
C LYS A 466 -5.56 -31.15 -16.50
N VAL A 467 -6.25 -31.16 -15.37
CA VAL A 467 -7.71 -30.98 -15.31
C VAL A 467 -8.10 -29.51 -15.52
N ARG A 468 -9.08 -29.32 -16.40
CA ARG A 468 -9.65 -28.06 -16.93
C ARG A 468 -10.14 -27.04 -15.87
N GLU A 469 -10.00 -27.32 -14.58
CA GLU A 469 -10.42 -26.48 -13.46
C GLU A 469 -9.62 -25.18 -13.32
N ARG A 470 -8.34 -25.15 -13.68
CA ARG A 470 -7.50 -23.93 -13.58
C ARG A 470 -8.01 -22.78 -14.42
N ALA A 471 -8.40 -23.06 -15.67
CA ALA A 471 -9.02 -22.07 -16.53
C ALA A 471 -10.39 -21.64 -16.00
N SER A 472 -11.15 -22.56 -15.39
CA SER A 472 -12.45 -22.25 -14.77
C SER A 472 -12.29 -21.32 -13.55
N ILE A 473 -11.33 -21.60 -12.66
CA ILE A 473 -11.01 -20.76 -11.50
C ILE A 473 -10.48 -19.40 -11.95
N CYS A 474 -9.54 -19.36 -12.90
CA CYS A 474 -9.08 -18.10 -13.51
C CYS A 474 -10.25 -17.31 -14.11
N ASN A 475 -11.12 -17.95 -14.90
CA ASN A 475 -12.25 -17.27 -15.53
C ASN A 475 -13.26 -16.75 -14.49
N ARG A 476 -13.51 -17.49 -13.40
CA ARG A 476 -14.38 -17.06 -12.31
C ARG A 476 -13.76 -15.91 -11.51
N SER A 477 -12.46 -15.97 -11.20
CA SER A 477 -11.72 -14.86 -10.58
C SER A 477 -11.64 -13.62 -11.51
N ILE A 478 -11.49 -13.80 -12.82
CA ILE A 478 -11.58 -12.73 -13.82
C ILE A 478 -13.00 -12.13 -13.81
N GLY A 479 -14.04 -12.97 -13.75
CA GLY A 479 -15.44 -12.53 -13.61
C GLY A 479 -15.65 -11.65 -12.37
N LEU A 480 -15.23 -12.12 -11.20
CA LEU A 480 -15.32 -11.34 -9.94
C LEU A 480 -14.49 -10.05 -9.99
N THR A 481 -13.31 -10.08 -10.64
CA THR A 481 -12.50 -8.86 -10.83
C THR A 481 -13.18 -7.88 -11.80
N ASN A 482 -13.88 -8.36 -12.83
CA ASN A 482 -14.68 -7.50 -13.71
C ASN A 482 -15.81 -6.80 -12.93
N ASP A 483 -16.45 -7.45 -11.97
CA ASP A 483 -17.46 -6.81 -11.11
C ASP A 483 -16.87 -5.66 -10.27
N LEU A 484 -15.62 -5.81 -9.81
CA LEU A 484 -14.87 -4.72 -9.16
C LEU A 484 -14.51 -3.59 -10.13
N ILE A 485 -14.14 -3.91 -11.36
CA ILE A 485 -13.90 -2.92 -12.42
C ILE A 485 -15.16 -2.12 -12.70
N GLU A 486 -16.32 -2.78 -12.83
CA GLU A 486 -17.62 -2.10 -12.99
C GLU A 486 -17.94 -1.19 -11.78
N ALA A 487 -17.60 -1.62 -10.57
CA ALA A 487 -17.70 -0.78 -9.39
C ALA A 487 -16.77 0.45 -9.48
N CYS A 488 -15.50 0.29 -9.85
CA CYS A 488 -14.57 1.40 -10.04
C CYS A 488 -15.00 2.37 -11.15
N PHE A 489 -15.59 1.88 -12.25
CA PHE A 489 -16.15 2.76 -13.27
C PHE A 489 -17.28 3.63 -12.72
N ARG A 490 -18.20 3.05 -11.94
CA ARG A 490 -19.25 3.81 -11.25
C ARG A 490 -18.66 4.84 -10.29
N ASP A 491 -17.62 4.50 -9.55
CA ASP A 491 -16.90 5.41 -8.65
C ASP A 491 -16.28 6.58 -9.44
N ILE A 492 -15.56 6.31 -10.53
CA ILE A 492 -14.92 7.34 -11.38
C ILE A 492 -15.96 8.30 -11.95
N SER A 493 -17.01 7.78 -12.59
CA SER A 493 -18.08 8.62 -13.16
C SER A 493 -18.77 9.48 -12.09
N THR A 494 -18.99 8.91 -10.90
CA THR A 494 -19.57 9.64 -9.78
C THR A 494 -18.65 10.73 -9.28
N THR A 495 -17.35 10.45 -9.22
CA THR A 495 -16.37 11.40 -8.69
C THR A 495 -16.15 12.57 -9.64
N VAL A 496 -16.16 12.35 -10.96
CA VAL A 496 -16.17 13.42 -11.97
C VAL A 496 -17.35 14.36 -11.75
N ARG A 497 -18.56 13.80 -11.55
CA ARG A 497 -19.76 14.60 -11.25
C ARG A 497 -19.65 15.37 -9.93
N LYS A 498 -19.05 14.78 -8.88
CA LYS A 498 -18.77 15.50 -7.62
C LYS A 498 -17.81 16.67 -7.83
N VAL A 499 -16.79 16.50 -8.66
CA VAL A 499 -15.85 17.57 -9.02
C VAL A 499 -16.59 18.69 -9.77
N GLU A 500 -17.45 18.34 -10.73
CA GLU A 500 -18.26 19.31 -11.49
C GLU A 500 -19.25 20.07 -10.60
N ALA A 501 -20.00 19.36 -9.75
CA ALA A 501 -20.89 19.97 -8.76
C ALA A 501 -20.12 20.87 -7.77
N GLY A 502 -18.91 20.46 -7.38
CA GLY A 502 -18.01 21.25 -6.57
C GLY A 502 -17.53 22.54 -7.25
N VAL A 503 -17.31 22.53 -8.57
CA VAL A 503 -16.96 23.74 -9.35
C VAL A 503 -18.11 24.74 -9.35
N ASP A 504 -19.35 24.27 -9.53
CA ASP A 504 -20.55 25.12 -9.50
C ASP A 504 -20.79 25.68 -8.09
N ALA A 505 -20.72 24.83 -7.06
CA ALA A 505 -20.85 25.23 -5.66
C ALA A 505 -19.74 26.21 -5.24
N GLN A 506 -18.52 26.03 -5.75
CA GLN A 506 -17.39 26.93 -5.49
C GLN A 506 -17.69 28.30 -6.06
N ARG A 507 -18.22 28.38 -7.29
CA ARG A 507 -18.61 29.66 -7.90
C ARG A 507 -19.64 30.40 -7.04
N ARG A 508 -20.62 29.69 -6.49
CA ARG A 508 -21.69 30.26 -5.65
C ARG A 508 -21.22 30.72 -4.28
N THR A 509 -20.58 29.84 -3.51
CA THR A 509 -20.08 30.17 -2.16
C THR A 509 -19.06 31.30 -2.21
N LYS A 510 -18.25 31.34 -3.27
CA LYS A 510 -17.37 32.47 -3.58
C LYS A 510 -18.15 33.77 -3.80
N GLN A 511 -19.22 33.74 -4.58
CA GLN A 511 -20.03 34.93 -4.83
C GLN A 511 -20.73 35.40 -3.55
N LYS A 512 -21.28 34.49 -2.73
CA LYS A 512 -21.84 34.79 -1.40
C LYS A 512 -20.80 35.44 -0.50
N LEU A 513 -19.60 34.87 -0.42
CA LEU A 513 -18.48 35.41 0.36
C LEU A 513 -18.11 36.83 -0.09
N LEU A 514 -17.99 37.08 -1.39
CA LEU A 514 -17.67 38.41 -1.93
C LEU A 514 -18.75 39.45 -1.62
N VAL A 515 -20.03 39.06 -1.67
CA VAL A 515 -21.15 39.94 -1.31
C VAL A 515 -21.11 40.26 0.18
N ALA A 516 -20.93 39.26 1.04
CA ALA A 516 -20.84 39.47 2.49
C ALA A 516 -19.64 40.38 2.85
N MET A 517 -18.49 40.16 2.22
CA MET A 517 -17.30 41.00 2.41
C MET A 517 -17.52 42.45 1.97
N ARG A 518 -18.19 42.69 0.84
CA ARG A 518 -18.53 44.04 0.38
C ARG A 518 -19.48 44.75 1.34
N GLN A 519 -20.52 44.06 1.82
CA GLN A 519 -21.47 44.63 2.77
C GLN A 519 -20.80 45.08 4.07
N VAL A 520 -19.81 44.30 4.56
CA VAL A 520 -19.02 44.70 5.72
C VAL A 520 -18.06 45.85 5.38
N GLY A 521 -17.43 45.83 4.21
CA GLY A 521 -16.57 46.91 3.73
C GLY A 521 -17.30 48.25 3.59
N ASP A 522 -18.52 48.24 3.05
CA ASP A 522 -19.38 49.42 2.91
C ASP A 522 -19.73 50.01 4.27
N LYS A 523 -20.08 49.18 5.28
CA LYS A 523 -20.34 49.65 6.65
C LYS A 523 -19.12 50.32 7.30
N ILE A 524 -17.92 49.77 7.09
CA ILE A 524 -16.68 50.34 7.64
C ILE A 524 -16.35 51.65 6.93
N LYS A 525 -16.53 51.71 5.60
CA LYS A 525 -16.34 52.92 4.80
C LYS A 525 -17.29 54.04 5.22
N ASP A 526 -18.57 53.71 5.42
CA ASP A 526 -19.60 54.68 5.82
C ASP A 526 -19.34 55.23 7.24
N HIS A 527 -18.74 54.45 8.13
CA HIS A 527 -18.47 54.86 9.52
C HIS A 527 -17.12 55.56 9.72
N PHE A 528 -16.09 55.18 8.96
CA PHE A 528 -14.70 55.64 9.19
C PHE A 528 -14.05 56.34 7.98
N GLY A 529 -14.71 56.41 6.82
CA GLY A 529 -14.16 57.00 5.60
C GLY A 529 -12.96 56.26 5.01
N LEU A 530 -12.71 55.02 5.44
CA LEU A 530 -11.60 54.18 4.98
C LEU A 530 -11.98 53.42 3.71
N GLU A 531 -11.09 53.42 2.70
CA GLU A 531 -11.25 52.56 1.52
C GLU A 531 -10.85 51.11 1.85
N VAL A 532 -11.85 50.28 2.18
CA VAL A 532 -11.67 48.84 2.46
C VAL A 532 -11.51 48.01 1.16
N GLN A 533 -11.60 48.67 0.01
CA GLN A 533 -11.60 48.02 -1.29
C GLN A 533 -10.27 47.35 -1.60
N ASP A 534 -9.13 47.99 -1.27
CA ASP A 534 -7.80 47.42 -1.45
C ASP A 534 -7.59 46.13 -0.63
N LEU A 535 -8.24 46.03 0.53
CA LEU A 535 -8.20 44.85 1.38
C LEU A 535 -9.10 43.73 0.83
N ILE A 536 -10.31 44.05 0.38
CA ILE A 536 -11.20 43.11 -0.31
C ILE A 536 -10.54 42.61 -1.61
N ASP A 537 -9.78 43.47 -2.29
CA ASP A 537 -9.06 43.13 -3.51
C ASP A 537 -7.80 42.31 -3.22
N ALA A 538 -7.06 42.56 -2.14
CA ALA A 538 -5.92 41.75 -1.69
C ALA A 538 -6.36 40.36 -1.17
N MET A 539 -7.41 40.31 -0.36
CA MET A 539 -8.07 39.07 0.05
C MET A 539 -8.68 38.35 -1.15
N GLY A 540 -9.26 39.12 -2.06
CA GLY A 540 -9.67 38.68 -3.37
C GLY A 540 -8.51 37.97 -4.03
N GLN A 541 -7.35 38.59 -4.21
CA GLN A 541 -6.20 37.97 -4.86
C GLN A 541 -5.78 36.64 -4.17
N ILE A 542 -5.85 36.56 -2.84
CA ILE A 542 -5.63 35.33 -2.07
C ILE A 542 -6.72 34.26 -2.35
N LEU A 543 -7.98 34.67 -2.54
CA LEU A 543 -9.12 33.83 -2.92
C LEU A 543 -9.19 33.51 -4.43
N PHE A 544 -8.53 34.30 -5.29
CA PHE A 544 -8.65 34.34 -6.77
C PHE A 544 -7.40 33.84 -7.52
N CYS A 545 -6.31 33.49 -6.84
CA CYS A 545 -5.19 32.80 -7.47
C CYS A 545 -5.67 31.53 -8.18
N HIS A 546 -5.50 31.53 -9.51
CA HIS A 546 -5.98 30.49 -10.41
C HIS A 546 -5.38 29.12 -10.05
N GLY A 547 -6.24 28.23 -9.54
CA GLY A 547 -6.10 26.77 -9.50
C GLY A 547 -4.72 26.20 -9.20
N SER A 548 -4.30 26.12 -7.93
CA SER A 548 -3.23 25.18 -7.54
C SER A 548 -3.03 24.95 -6.02
N TYR A 549 -3.68 25.72 -5.12
CA TYR A 549 -3.23 25.74 -3.71
C TYR A 549 -3.34 24.44 -2.90
N ALA A 550 -4.13 23.45 -3.34
CA ALA A 550 -4.76 22.53 -2.40
C ALA A 550 -4.71 21.06 -2.80
N MET A 551 -3.55 20.54 -3.22
CA MET A 551 -3.37 19.10 -3.43
C MET A 551 -1.97 18.65 -3.00
N ILE A 552 -1.75 18.51 -1.69
CA ILE A 552 -0.68 17.65 -1.19
C ILE A 552 -1.28 16.25 -1.08
N GLY A 553 -0.84 15.28 -1.91
CA GLY A 553 -1.05 13.89 -1.51
C GLY A 553 -1.21 12.79 -2.54
N VAL A 554 -1.12 12.99 -3.87
CA VAL A 554 -0.97 11.83 -4.78
C VAL A 554 -0.01 12.08 -5.94
N GLN A 555 1.19 11.48 -5.91
CA GLN A 555 1.98 11.30 -7.14
C GLN A 555 1.42 10.11 -7.92
N THR A 556 0.68 10.36 -8.99
CA THR A 556 0.21 9.32 -9.92
C THR A 556 1.13 9.18 -11.14
N ALA A 557 2.44 9.09 -10.89
CA ALA A 557 3.40 8.85 -11.96
C ALA A 557 3.08 7.47 -12.58
N GLY A 558 2.49 7.47 -13.79
CA GLY A 558 2.12 6.25 -14.51
C GLY A 558 0.65 6.09 -14.90
N LEU A 559 -0.23 7.07 -14.65
CA LEU A 559 -1.63 7.05 -15.16
C LEU A 559 -1.76 7.45 -16.64
N VAL A 560 -0.71 8.01 -17.25
CA VAL A 560 -0.68 8.32 -18.70
C VAL A 560 -0.28 7.07 -19.49
N ASP A 561 -1.02 5.98 -19.27
CA ASP A 561 -0.97 4.83 -20.16
C ASP A 561 -1.99 5.03 -21.30
N LYS A 562 -1.54 4.83 -22.54
CA LYS A 562 -2.40 4.97 -23.73
C LYS A 562 -3.49 3.90 -23.75
N GLY A 563 -3.24 2.72 -23.16
CA GLY A 563 -4.20 1.63 -23.02
C GLY A 563 -5.37 2.00 -22.12
N LEU A 564 -5.08 2.43 -20.89
CA LEU A 564 -6.08 2.84 -19.89
C LEU A 564 -7.00 3.98 -20.42
N THR A 565 -6.42 4.96 -21.11
CA THR A 565 -7.16 6.09 -21.71
C THR A 565 -8.13 5.65 -22.81
N LYS A 566 -7.72 4.67 -23.63
CA LYS A 566 -8.56 4.14 -24.72
C LYS A 566 -9.74 3.34 -24.17
N VAL A 567 -9.52 2.49 -23.18
CA VAL A 567 -10.56 1.64 -22.57
C VAL A 567 -11.66 2.47 -21.88
N LEU A 568 -11.28 3.55 -21.18
CA LEU A 568 -12.24 4.49 -20.57
C LEU A 568 -13.09 5.20 -21.63
N ASN A 569 -12.45 5.69 -22.70
CA ASN A 569 -13.13 6.37 -23.80
C ASN A 569 -14.06 5.44 -24.59
N ASP A 570 -13.66 4.19 -24.82
CA ASP A 570 -14.45 3.18 -25.54
C ASP A 570 -15.76 2.83 -24.78
N ARG A 571 -15.83 3.10 -23.48
CA ARG A 571 -17.02 2.98 -22.63
C ARG A 571 -17.77 4.29 -22.38
N GLY A 572 -17.42 5.35 -23.11
CA GLY A 572 -18.08 6.66 -23.02
C GLY A 572 -17.72 7.47 -21.78
N ILE A 573 -16.66 7.12 -21.04
CA ILE A 573 -16.16 7.90 -19.90
C ILE A 573 -14.88 8.63 -20.35
N PRO A 574 -14.95 9.92 -20.72
CA PRO A 574 -13.76 10.66 -21.12
C PRO A 574 -12.79 10.79 -19.94
N VAL A 575 -11.51 10.44 -20.14
CA VAL A 575 -10.47 10.71 -19.14
C VAL A 575 -10.21 12.21 -19.09
N GLU A 576 -10.73 12.85 -18.05
CA GLU A 576 -10.56 14.29 -17.83
C GLU A 576 -9.13 14.60 -17.35
N LYS A 577 -8.22 14.79 -18.32
CA LYS A 577 -6.79 15.04 -18.08
C LYS A 577 -6.51 16.25 -17.18
N LYS A 578 -7.47 17.18 -17.08
CA LYS A 578 -7.42 18.35 -16.17
C LYS A 578 -7.51 17.98 -14.67
N TYR A 579 -8.00 16.79 -14.33
CA TYR A 579 -8.10 16.30 -12.95
C TYR A 579 -6.95 15.33 -12.59
N LEU A 580 -6.07 15.02 -13.55
CA LEU A 580 -4.88 14.20 -13.31
C LEU A 580 -3.80 15.06 -12.66
N LEU A 581 -3.33 14.62 -11.50
CA LEU A 581 -2.21 15.28 -10.84
C LEU A 581 -0.91 14.94 -11.58
N ARG A 582 -0.32 15.95 -12.24
CA ARG A 582 1.05 15.91 -12.78
C ARG A 582 1.93 16.70 -11.81
N GLU A 583 3.01 16.09 -11.35
CA GLU A 583 4.07 16.62 -10.46
C GLU A 583 3.78 17.95 -9.72
N LEU A 584 3.83 17.87 -8.39
CA LEU A 584 3.79 19.02 -7.47
C LEU A 584 4.87 20.06 -7.83
N GLN A 585 4.45 21.28 -8.18
CA GLN A 585 5.27 22.47 -7.96
C GLN A 585 4.96 23.00 -6.56
N GLU A 586 5.96 23.04 -5.68
CA GLU A 586 5.90 23.82 -4.44
C GLU A 586 5.53 25.27 -4.77
N ILE A 587 4.53 25.83 -4.08
CA ILE A 587 4.09 27.20 -4.32
C ILE A 587 4.96 28.16 -3.52
N ASP A 588 5.84 28.86 -4.23
CA ASP A 588 6.49 30.10 -3.82
C ASP A 588 5.43 31.20 -3.61
N GLY A 589 5.20 31.59 -2.35
CA GLY A 589 4.26 32.65 -1.99
C GLY A 589 4.24 32.91 -0.49
N THR A 590 5.10 33.83 -0.05
CA THR A 590 5.16 34.54 1.26
C THR A 590 4.90 33.72 2.53
N VAL A 591 5.92 32.94 2.89
CA VAL A 591 5.99 31.97 4.01
C VAL A 591 5.98 32.58 5.43
N GLN A 592 6.13 33.90 5.58
CA GLN A 592 6.41 34.51 6.90
C GLN A 592 5.17 34.66 7.80
N GLY A 593 4.01 35.06 7.26
CA GLY A 593 2.74 35.13 8.01
C GLY A 593 2.03 33.77 8.19
N LEU A 594 2.28 32.84 7.26
CA LEU A 594 1.68 31.50 7.23
C LEU A 594 2.13 30.60 8.38
N LYS A 595 3.34 30.83 8.90
CA LYS A 595 3.94 29.95 9.91
C LYS A 595 3.58 30.30 11.35
N GLU A 596 3.20 31.55 11.60
CA GLU A 596 2.73 32.00 12.91
C GLU A 596 1.29 31.57 13.17
N GLY A 597 0.39 31.69 12.19
CA GLY A 597 -0.98 31.17 12.32
C GLY A 597 -1.06 29.64 12.41
N PHE A 598 -0.13 28.90 11.77
CA PHE A 598 -0.09 27.44 11.84
C PHE A 598 0.24 26.95 13.26
N LYS A 599 1.12 27.67 13.97
CA LYS A 599 1.42 27.39 15.40
C LYS A 599 0.25 27.73 16.32
N LEU A 600 -0.54 28.76 15.99
CA LEU A 600 -1.73 29.18 16.75
C LEU A 600 -2.89 28.18 16.64
N LEU A 601 -3.15 27.62 15.45
CA LEU A 601 -4.21 26.63 15.23
C LEU A 601 -3.93 25.29 15.94
N LYS A 602 -2.68 24.83 15.92
CA LYS A 602 -2.25 23.60 16.59
C LYS A 602 -2.28 23.68 18.12
N ASN A 603 -2.00 24.85 18.69
CA ASN A 603 -2.10 25.09 20.13
C ASN A 603 -3.53 25.19 20.65
N ARG A 604 -4.54 25.29 19.76
CA ARG A 604 -5.97 25.37 20.11
C ARG A 604 -6.74 24.08 19.82
N GLY A 605 -6.06 22.99 19.45
CA GLY A 605 -6.68 21.67 19.29
C GLY A 605 -7.54 21.48 18.03
N ILE A 606 -7.43 22.37 17.04
CA ILE A 606 -8.15 22.23 15.76
C ILE A 606 -7.42 21.18 14.91
N LYS A 607 -8.10 20.07 14.61
CA LYS A 607 -7.62 19.06 13.66
C LYS A 607 -7.79 19.61 12.24
N ILE A 608 -6.70 19.63 11.48
CA ILE A 608 -6.68 20.03 10.07
C ILE A 608 -6.57 18.74 9.28
N ASP A 609 -7.72 18.24 8.81
CA ASP A 609 -7.83 16.93 8.15
C ASP A 609 -7.46 16.98 6.65
N ASP A 610 -7.24 18.18 6.08
CA ASP A 610 -6.88 18.41 4.67
C ASP A 610 -5.70 19.39 4.56
N PRO A 611 -4.48 18.92 4.21
CA PRO A 611 -3.28 19.77 4.04
C PRO A 611 -3.38 20.85 2.95
N GLY A 612 -4.42 20.82 2.10
CA GLY A 612 -4.63 21.75 1.00
C GLY A 612 -5.40 23.04 1.37
N THR A 613 -6.10 23.06 2.50
CA THR A 613 -6.94 24.21 2.92
C THR A 613 -6.22 25.20 3.84
N GLU A 614 -4.97 24.93 4.19
CA GLU A 614 -4.17 25.68 5.18
C GLU A 614 -4.01 27.18 4.85
N LYS A 615 -3.79 27.53 3.58
CA LYS A 615 -3.67 28.95 3.14
C LYS A 615 -5.00 29.70 3.21
N LEU A 616 -6.12 29.01 2.97
CA LEU A 616 -7.46 29.59 3.06
C LEU A 616 -7.91 29.74 4.52
N LEU A 617 -7.60 28.76 5.36
CA LEU A 617 -7.77 28.86 6.81
C LEU A 617 -6.92 29.99 7.40
N MET A 618 -5.70 30.21 6.88
CA MET A 618 -4.87 31.34 7.26
C MET A 618 -5.45 32.69 6.81
N ALA A 619 -5.92 32.78 5.57
CA ALA A 619 -6.57 33.97 5.06
C ALA A 619 -7.83 34.30 5.88
N LYS A 620 -8.63 33.28 6.23
CA LYS A 620 -9.76 33.39 7.14
C LYS A 620 -9.31 33.93 8.50
N PHE A 621 -8.27 33.37 9.10
CA PHE A 621 -7.77 33.79 10.41
C PHE A 621 -7.25 35.24 10.39
N GLN A 622 -6.49 35.64 9.37
CA GLN A 622 -6.03 37.02 9.22
C GLN A 622 -7.19 37.99 9.04
N PHE A 623 -8.20 37.60 8.28
CA PHE A 623 -9.42 38.37 8.13
C PHE A 623 -10.22 38.46 9.43
N GLU A 624 -10.35 37.37 10.18
CA GLU A 624 -10.96 37.35 11.52
C GLU A 624 -10.27 38.32 12.48
N GLN A 625 -8.94 38.34 12.50
CA GLN A 625 -8.16 39.25 13.34
C GLN A 625 -8.43 40.71 12.99
N LEU A 626 -8.33 41.04 11.71
CA LEU A 626 -8.61 42.39 11.22
C LEU A 626 -10.06 42.80 11.50
N MET A 627 -11.02 41.88 11.32
CA MET A 627 -12.42 42.16 11.58
C MET A 627 -12.72 42.34 13.06
N GLY A 628 -11.93 41.71 13.93
CA GLY A 628 -11.93 41.95 15.36
C GLY A 628 -11.64 43.41 15.73
N GLU A 629 -10.91 44.16 14.90
CA GLU A 629 -10.62 45.59 15.13
C GLU A 629 -11.84 46.49 14.86
N PHE A 630 -12.82 46.01 14.11
CA PHE A 630 -14.03 46.75 13.72
C PHE A 630 -15.32 46.19 14.35
N ARG A 631 -15.18 45.28 15.33
CA ARG A 631 -16.27 44.48 15.90
C ARG A 631 -17.43 45.31 16.45
N ASP A 632 -17.13 46.48 17.01
CA ASP A 632 -18.10 47.40 17.59
C ASP A 632 -18.96 48.12 16.53
N VAL A 633 -18.54 48.11 15.26
CA VAL A 633 -19.21 48.83 14.16
C VAL A 633 -19.92 47.89 13.18
N ILE A 634 -19.43 46.67 13.02
CA ILE A 634 -19.95 45.71 12.02
C ILE A 634 -21.02 44.76 12.58
N GLU A 635 -21.33 44.83 13.88
CA GLU A 635 -22.31 44.00 14.59
C GLU A 635 -22.21 42.50 14.20
N ASP A 636 -23.32 41.85 13.83
CA ASP A 636 -23.36 40.44 13.41
C ASP A 636 -22.79 40.20 12.00
N GLY A 637 -22.50 41.24 11.21
CA GLY A 637 -21.98 41.10 9.84
C GLY A 637 -20.64 40.36 9.76
N HIS A 638 -19.86 40.35 10.85
CA HIS A 638 -18.66 39.52 10.95
C HIS A 638 -18.99 38.02 10.92
N LYS A 639 -20.06 37.57 11.57
CA LYS A 639 -20.46 36.15 11.60
C LYS A 639 -20.90 35.68 10.22
N ASP A 640 -21.60 36.52 9.46
CA ASP A 640 -22.08 36.19 8.12
C ASP A 640 -20.93 35.98 7.14
N VAL A 641 -19.88 36.81 7.23
CA VAL A 641 -18.68 36.64 6.41
C VAL A 641 -17.93 35.37 6.79
N LEU A 642 -17.74 35.10 8.09
CA LEU A 642 -17.04 33.89 8.54
C LEU A 642 -17.79 32.61 8.17
N THR A 643 -19.11 32.61 8.29
CA THR A 643 -19.97 31.51 7.86
C THR A 643 -19.88 31.28 6.35
N SER A 644 -19.89 32.36 5.56
CA SER A 644 -19.70 32.28 4.10
C SER A 644 -18.29 31.81 3.71
N PHE A 645 -17.28 32.17 4.51
CA PHE A 645 -15.90 31.75 4.33
C PHE A 645 -15.73 30.26 4.64
N ASP A 646 -16.31 29.79 5.74
CA ASP A 646 -16.35 28.36 6.09
C ASP A 646 -17.07 27.54 5.02
N ALA A 647 -18.22 28.02 4.53
CA ALA A 647 -18.93 27.38 3.43
C ALA A 647 -18.07 27.28 2.15
N TYR A 648 -17.28 28.32 1.84
CA TYR A 648 -16.35 28.31 0.71
C TYR A 648 -15.19 27.32 0.90
N ILE A 649 -14.59 27.28 2.10
CA ILE A 649 -13.53 26.34 2.47
C ILE A 649 -14.05 24.90 2.38
N ASP A 650 -15.23 24.62 2.91
CA ASP A 650 -15.85 23.30 2.90
C ASP A 650 -16.12 22.79 1.47
N VAL A 651 -16.63 23.67 0.59
CA VAL A 651 -16.84 23.32 -0.82
C VAL A 651 -15.52 23.03 -1.52
N LEU A 652 -14.47 23.82 -1.27
CA LEU A 652 -13.15 23.58 -1.85
C LEU A 652 -12.52 22.27 -1.36
N SER A 653 -12.55 22.01 -0.05
CA SER A 653 -12.05 20.75 0.52
C SER A 653 -12.81 19.55 -0.03
N THR A 654 -14.14 19.64 -0.14
CA THR A 654 -14.97 18.59 -0.76
C THR A 654 -14.60 18.34 -2.22
N ARG A 655 -14.38 19.40 -3.00
CA ARG A 655 -13.95 19.29 -4.42
C ARG A 655 -12.57 18.65 -4.53
N ASN A 656 -11.61 19.06 -3.72
CA ASN A 656 -10.25 18.52 -3.75
C ASN A 656 -10.22 17.06 -3.31
N THR A 657 -10.97 16.71 -2.26
CA THR A 657 -11.21 15.33 -1.83
C THR A 657 -11.78 14.50 -2.99
N ALA A 658 -12.77 15.00 -3.72
CA ALA A 658 -13.28 14.33 -4.91
C ALA A 658 -12.18 14.16 -5.99
N ILE A 659 -11.33 15.15 -6.25
CA ILE A 659 -10.20 14.97 -7.18
C ILE A 659 -9.23 13.87 -6.68
N LEU A 660 -8.96 13.79 -5.37
CA LEU A 660 -8.14 12.72 -4.78
C LEU A 660 -8.79 11.35 -4.94
N HIS A 661 -10.10 11.23 -4.73
CA HIS A 661 -10.85 10.00 -4.97
C HIS A 661 -10.82 9.59 -6.44
N TYR A 662 -10.93 10.54 -7.37
CA TYR A 662 -10.85 10.26 -8.81
C TYR A 662 -9.49 9.65 -9.16
N ASN A 663 -8.40 10.22 -8.65
CA ASN A 663 -7.06 9.69 -8.86
C ASN A 663 -6.87 8.32 -8.17
N ALA A 664 -7.41 8.11 -6.97
CA ALA A 664 -7.35 6.82 -6.27
C ALA A 664 -8.13 5.72 -7.01
N ALA A 665 -9.34 6.04 -7.48
CA ALA A 665 -10.16 5.12 -8.26
C ALA A 665 -9.48 4.75 -9.60
N LEU A 666 -8.76 5.68 -10.24
CA LEU A 666 -7.95 5.39 -11.42
C LEU A 666 -6.76 4.48 -11.12
N VAL A 667 -6.10 4.64 -9.98
CA VAL A 667 -5.02 3.74 -9.54
C VAL A 667 -5.56 2.34 -9.28
N LEU A 668 -6.69 2.22 -8.57
CA LEU A 668 -7.36 0.93 -8.36
C LEU A 668 -7.78 0.29 -9.68
N LEU A 669 -8.40 1.06 -10.59
CA LEU A 669 -8.79 0.58 -11.91
C LEU A 669 -7.59 0.06 -12.70
N LYS A 670 -6.48 0.80 -12.71
CA LYS A 670 -5.22 0.35 -13.32
C LYS A 670 -4.75 -0.96 -12.69
N SER A 671 -4.78 -1.07 -11.36
CA SER A 671 -4.36 -2.28 -10.65
C SER A 671 -5.24 -3.49 -11.01
N TYR A 672 -6.56 -3.30 -11.16
CA TYR A 672 -7.47 -4.37 -11.58
C TYR A 672 -7.25 -4.77 -13.05
N TYR A 673 -7.02 -3.82 -13.96
CA TYR A 673 -6.66 -4.15 -15.34
C TYR A 673 -5.33 -4.90 -15.41
N GLN A 674 -4.30 -4.45 -14.69
CA GLN A 674 -3.04 -5.18 -14.57
C GLN A 674 -3.25 -6.58 -13.98
N LYS A 675 -4.17 -6.72 -13.01
CA LYS A 675 -4.51 -8.02 -12.43
C LYS A 675 -5.20 -8.93 -13.45
N ILE A 676 -6.16 -8.43 -14.23
CA ILE A 676 -6.82 -9.21 -15.29
C ILE A 676 -5.83 -9.57 -16.39
N GLU A 677 -5.02 -8.63 -16.85
CA GLU A 677 -3.97 -8.88 -17.84
C GLU A 677 -3.01 -9.96 -17.33
N GLN A 678 -2.57 -9.83 -16.08
CA GLN A 678 -1.70 -10.81 -15.46
C GLN A 678 -2.38 -12.18 -15.27
N LEU A 679 -3.63 -12.25 -14.81
CA LEU A 679 -4.38 -13.51 -14.68
C LEU A 679 -4.65 -14.15 -16.05
N SER A 680 -4.88 -13.33 -17.08
CA SER A 680 -5.09 -13.78 -18.45
C SER A 680 -3.80 -14.28 -19.07
N PHE A 681 -2.68 -13.58 -18.84
CA PHE A 681 -1.34 -14.00 -19.23
C PHE A 681 -0.96 -15.29 -18.52
N ASP A 682 -1.11 -15.37 -17.19
CA ASP A 682 -0.82 -16.57 -16.41
C ASP A 682 -1.73 -17.74 -16.86
N SER A 683 -3.00 -17.49 -17.17
CA SER A 683 -3.91 -18.51 -17.72
C SER A 683 -3.51 -18.99 -19.11
N GLN A 684 -2.87 -18.16 -19.93
CA GLN A 684 -2.35 -18.54 -21.25
C GLN A 684 -0.99 -19.24 -21.15
N ASP A 685 -0.13 -18.79 -20.23
CA ASP A 685 1.19 -19.36 -19.97
C ASP A 685 1.08 -20.83 -19.53
N LEU A 686 0.09 -21.15 -18.69
CA LEU A 686 -0.24 -22.52 -18.26
C LEU A 686 -0.69 -23.47 -19.38
N LYS A 687 -1.03 -22.94 -20.55
CA LYS A 687 -1.38 -23.75 -21.72
C LYS A 687 -0.16 -24.09 -22.59
N ARG A 688 1.04 -23.59 -22.25
CA ARG A 688 2.26 -23.94 -22.98
C ARG A 688 2.70 -25.35 -22.60
N GLU A 689 3.08 -26.14 -23.60
CA GLU A 689 3.53 -27.53 -23.43
C GLU A 689 4.74 -27.69 -22.49
N GLU A 690 5.50 -26.61 -22.27
CA GLU A 690 6.61 -26.56 -21.31
C GLU A 690 6.14 -26.82 -19.88
N TRP A 691 4.95 -26.33 -19.51
CA TRP A 691 4.36 -26.57 -18.19
C TRP A 691 3.83 -28.00 -18.00
N ASP A 692 3.46 -28.68 -19.09
CA ASP A 692 3.09 -30.11 -19.06
C ASP A 692 4.30 -31.02 -18.81
N LYS A 693 5.51 -30.49 -18.96
CA LYS A 693 6.79 -31.18 -18.67
C LYS A 693 7.35 -30.81 -17.29
N LEU A 694 6.89 -29.71 -16.68
CA LEU A 694 7.27 -29.33 -15.33
C LEU A 694 6.52 -30.22 -14.35
N GLY A 695 7.26 -31.03 -13.60
CA GLY A 695 6.69 -31.91 -12.58
C GLY A 695 5.78 -31.15 -11.61
N ALA A 696 4.74 -31.81 -11.11
CA ALA A 696 3.65 -31.13 -10.43
C ALA A 696 4.06 -30.26 -9.24
N GLY A 697 5.15 -30.54 -8.52
CA GLY A 697 5.61 -29.72 -7.40
C GLY A 697 6.32 -28.40 -7.77
N HIS A 698 6.51 -28.07 -9.05
CA HIS A 698 7.36 -26.95 -9.50
C HIS A 698 7.02 -25.60 -8.82
N PRO A 699 8.00 -24.76 -8.40
CA PRO A 699 7.75 -23.49 -7.69
C PRO A 699 6.90 -22.51 -8.48
N ALA A 700 7.07 -22.48 -9.80
CA ALA A 700 6.24 -21.63 -10.65
C ALA A 700 4.76 -22.04 -10.62
N MET A 701 4.46 -23.34 -10.47
CA MET A 701 3.10 -23.87 -10.39
C MET A 701 2.49 -23.64 -9.00
N THR A 702 3.26 -23.95 -7.95
CA THR A 702 2.88 -23.67 -6.56
C THR A 702 2.65 -22.17 -6.36
N GLY A 703 3.55 -21.33 -6.90
CA GLY A 703 3.45 -19.87 -6.85
C GLY A 703 2.23 -19.35 -7.62
N PHE A 704 1.85 -19.97 -8.74
CA PHE A 704 0.64 -19.63 -9.47
C PHE A 704 -0.64 -19.96 -8.67
N LEU A 705 -0.77 -21.19 -8.16
CA LEU A 705 -1.95 -21.57 -7.36
C LEU A 705 -2.05 -20.73 -6.09
N LYS A 706 -0.92 -20.48 -5.42
CA LYS A 706 -0.85 -19.55 -4.29
C LYS A 706 -1.31 -18.15 -4.68
N LYS A 707 -0.93 -17.66 -5.86
CA LYS A 707 -1.36 -16.35 -6.36
C LYS A 707 -2.88 -16.28 -6.60
N ILE A 708 -3.49 -17.32 -7.15
CA ILE A 708 -4.96 -17.42 -7.27
C ILE A 708 -5.60 -17.42 -5.88
N TYR A 709 -5.09 -18.25 -4.97
CA TYR A 709 -5.60 -18.36 -3.62
C TYR A 709 -5.53 -17.02 -2.88
N VAL A 710 -4.36 -16.36 -2.87
CA VAL A 710 -4.17 -15.01 -2.28
C VAL A 710 -5.04 -13.95 -2.96
N HIS A 711 -5.30 -14.07 -4.27
CA HIS A 711 -6.23 -13.17 -4.95
C HIS A 711 -7.68 -13.34 -4.47
N ASN A 712 -8.14 -14.57 -4.27
CA ASN A 712 -9.47 -14.84 -3.75
C ASN A 712 -9.60 -14.46 -2.25
N ILE A 713 -8.51 -14.59 -1.48
CA ILE A 713 -8.41 -13.97 -0.15
C ILE A 713 -8.63 -12.46 -0.24
N ALA A 714 -7.93 -11.77 -1.15
CA ALA A 714 -8.09 -10.32 -1.33
C ALA A 714 -9.51 -9.92 -1.74
N MET A 715 -10.19 -10.77 -2.52
CA MET A 715 -11.60 -10.58 -2.84
C MET A 715 -12.49 -10.70 -1.61
N ALA A 716 -12.32 -11.75 -0.81
CA ALA A 716 -13.07 -11.94 0.43
C ALA A 716 -12.83 -10.78 1.40
N GLN A 717 -11.59 -10.29 1.52
CA GLN A 717 -11.27 -9.09 2.31
C GLN A 717 -12.12 -7.89 1.89
N ILE A 718 -12.33 -7.66 0.57
CA ILE A 718 -13.12 -6.51 0.06
C ILE A 718 -14.54 -6.58 0.56
N TRP A 719 -15.16 -7.75 0.45
CA TRP A 719 -16.55 -7.93 0.84
C TRP A 719 -16.74 -7.87 2.35
N LEU A 720 -15.84 -8.50 3.13
CA LEU A 720 -15.88 -8.45 4.59
C LEU A 720 -15.66 -7.03 5.13
N TYR A 721 -14.78 -6.26 4.50
CA TYR A 721 -14.59 -4.87 4.90
C TYR A 721 -15.78 -4.00 4.55
N LYS A 722 -16.41 -4.18 3.38
CA LYS A 722 -17.67 -3.50 3.04
C LYS A 722 -18.80 -3.90 4.00
N GLU A 723 -18.85 -5.16 4.42
CA GLU A 723 -19.75 -5.66 5.46
C GLU A 723 -19.49 -4.90 6.78
N GLN A 724 -18.24 -4.78 7.24
CA GLN A 724 -17.89 -3.98 8.43
C GLN A 724 -18.28 -2.50 8.28
N GLN A 725 -17.97 -1.86 7.15
CA GLN A 725 -18.33 -0.45 6.93
C GLN A 725 -19.84 -0.24 6.94
N SER A 726 -20.60 -1.17 6.36
CA SER A 726 -22.06 -1.12 6.41
C SER A 726 -22.62 -1.35 7.83
N TYR A 727 -21.96 -2.19 8.64
CA TYR A 727 -22.24 -2.33 10.07
C TYR A 727 -21.97 -1.02 10.82
N GLN A 728 -20.81 -0.39 10.62
CA GLN A 728 -20.47 0.90 11.25
C GLN A 728 -21.46 1.99 10.85
N PHE A 729 -21.91 1.98 9.59
CA PHE A 729 -22.91 2.92 9.08
C PHE A 729 -24.27 2.75 9.76
N VAL A 730 -24.76 1.51 9.93
CA VAL A 730 -26.09 1.27 10.54
C VAL A 730 -26.07 1.34 12.06
N SER A 731 -24.97 0.95 12.70
CA SER A 731 -24.81 0.99 14.16
C SER A 731 -24.41 2.35 14.70
N LEU A 732 -23.79 3.19 13.87
CA LEU A 732 -23.09 4.42 14.26
C LEU A 732 -21.92 4.17 15.24
N GLU A 733 -21.44 2.93 15.32
CA GLU A 733 -20.26 2.52 16.09
C GLU A 733 -19.01 2.53 15.19
N LYS A 734 -17.83 2.76 15.77
CA LYS A 734 -16.54 2.80 15.05
C LYS A 734 -15.67 1.58 15.30
N ASP A 735 -16.29 0.48 15.71
CA ASP A 735 -15.60 -0.74 16.08
C ASP A 735 -14.86 -1.36 14.89
N ASN A 736 -13.61 -1.80 15.13
CA ASN A 736 -12.83 -2.55 14.16
C ASN A 736 -12.98 -4.06 14.45
N VAL A 737 -14.16 -4.61 14.15
CA VAL A 737 -14.50 -6.03 14.39
C VAL A 737 -13.49 -6.96 13.72
N ILE A 738 -13.04 -6.63 12.50
CA ILE A 738 -12.00 -7.37 11.78
C ILE A 738 -10.70 -7.39 12.59
N GLY A 739 -10.18 -6.23 12.96
CA GLY A 739 -8.93 -6.13 13.72
C GLY A 739 -9.01 -6.77 15.11
N ASP A 740 -10.15 -6.67 15.79
CA ASP A 740 -10.36 -7.29 17.09
C ASP A 740 -10.42 -8.82 17.02
N THR A 741 -11.08 -9.36 15.99
CA THR A 741 -11.18 -10.81 15.78
C THR A 741 -9.83 -11.39 15.33
N MET A 742 -9.03 -10.62 14.58
CA MET A 742 -7.72 -11.05 14.05
C MET A 742 -6.54 -10.71 14.95
N ARG A 743 -6.75 -10.20 16.17
CA ARG A 743 -5.68 -9.58 16.99
C ARG A 743 -4.44 -10.48 17.13
N ASP A 744 -4.67 -11.75 17.45
CA ASP A 744 -3.63 -12.75 17.71
C ASP A 744 -3.35 -13.67 16.50
N CYS A 745 -3.96 -13.39 15.35
CA CYS A 745 -3.80 -14.21 14.15
C CYS A 745 -2.50 -13.89 13.42
N SER A 746 -1.73 -14.93 13.11
CA SER A 746 -0.60 -14.83 12.20
C SER A 746 -1.07 -14.85 10.73
N THR A 747 -0.19 -14.41 9.84
CA THR A 747 -0.35 -14.51 8.38
C THR A 747 -0.52 -15.96 7.91
N SER A 748 0.09 -16.94 8.59
CA SER A 748 -0.05 -18.36 8.27
C SER A 748 -1.45 -18.91 8.56
N GLN A 749 -2.20 -18.27 9.47
CA GLN A 749 -3.58 -18.63 9.79
C GLN A 749 -4.60 -17.91 8.88
N PHE A 750 -4.14 -17.11 7.91
CA PHE A 750 -5.01 -16.32 7.07
C PHE A 750 -5.60 -17.15 5.91
N ASN A 751 -6.69 -17.83 6.20
CA ASN A 751 -7.36 -18.76 5.28
C ASN A 751 -8.88 -18.59 5.26
N HIS A 752 -9.58 -19.42 4.47
CA HIS A 752 -11.03 -19.43 4.39
C HIS A 752 -11.68 -19.55 5.78
N ALA A 753 -11.20 -20.47 6.63
CA ALA A 753 -11.78 -20.67 7.95
C ALA A 753 -11.71 -19.39 8.81
N MET A 754 -10.56 -18.70 8.82
CA MET A 754 -10.41 -17.44 9.54
C MET A 754 -11.32 -16.34 8.96
N LEU A 755 -11.39 -16.21 7.63
CA LEU A 755 -12.25 -15.23 6.99
C LEU A 755 -13.74 -15.51 7.19
N HIS A 756 -14.12 -16.79 7.29
CA HIS A 756 -15.46 -17.23 7.65
C HIS A 756 -15.77 -16.95 9.13
N GLU A 757 -14.79 -17.07 10.04
CA GLU A 757 -14.92 -16.62 11.42
C GLU A 757 -15.14 -15.11 11.52
N LEU A 758 -14.45 -14.30 10.70
CA LEU A 758 -14.70 -12.85 10.62
C LEU A 758 -16.13 -12.54 10.18
N HIS A 759 -16.61 -13.21 9.14
CA HIS A 759 -17.99 -13.09 8.67
C HIS A 759 -18.99 -13.40 9.80
N HIS A 760 -18.75 -14.49 10.54
CA HIS A 760 -19.57 -14.84 11.69
C HIS A 760 -19.48 -13.78 12.81
N ALA A 761 -18.29 -13.24 13.09
CA ALA A 761 -18.10 -12.22 14.11
C ALA A 761 -18.85 -10.93 13.76
N LEU A 762 -18.81 -10.50 12.49
CA LEU A 762 -19.58 -9.37 11.96
C LEU A 762 -21.09 -9.61 12.11
N GLY A 763 -21.58 -10.78 11.69
CA GLY A 763 -22.98 -11.17 11.88
C GLY A 763 -23.42 -11.14 13.35
N LYS A 764 -22.61 -11.71 14.26
CA LYS A 764 -22.87 -11.66 15.71
C LYS A 764 -22.91 -10.24 16.26
N ARG A 765 -22.00 -9.37 15.80
CA ARG A 765 -21.96 -7.97 16.24
C ARG A 765 -23.21 -7.23 15.77
N TYR A 766 -23.64 -7.47 14.53
CA TYR A 766 -24.89 -6.95 13.99
C TYR A 766 -26.12 -7.46 14.75
N ASP A 767 -26.22 -8.77 15.00
CA ASP A 767 -27.32 -9.36 15.77
C ASP A 767 -27.40 -8.78 17.18
N LYS A 768 -26.24 -8.60 17.83
CA LYS A 768 -26.14 -7.94 19.13
C LYS A 768 -26.62 -6.50 19.06
N PHE A 769 -26.21 -5.74 18.05
CA PHE A 769 -26.69 -4.36 17.83
C PHE A 769 -28.22 -4.34 17.69
N VAL A 770 -28.81 -5.24 16.89
CA VAL A 770 -30.26 -5.34 16.73
C VAL A 770 -30.97 -5.71 18.05
N GLN A 771 -30.39 -6.63 18.83
CA GLN A 771 -30.92 -7.00 20.15
C GLN A 771 -30.83 -5.86 21.17
N ASP A 772 -29.70 -5.16 21.22
CA ASP A 772 -29.47 -4.03 22.12
C ASP A 772 -30.40 -2.85 21.78
N ARG A 773 -30.81 -2.70 20.51
CA ARG A 773 -31.86 -1.75 20.09
C ARG A 773 -33.24 -2.12 20.62
N GLY A 774 -33.59 -3.41 20.65
CA GLY A 774 -34.80 -3.96 21.29
C GLY A 774 -36.15 -3.60 20.67
N GLN A 775 -36.20 -2.66 19.72
CA GLN A 775 -37.42 -2.21 19.03
C GLN A 775 -37.09 -1.75 17.60
N PRO A 776 -38.03 -1.87 16.64
CA PRO A 776 -37.87 -1.29 15.32
C PRO A 776 -37.87 0.25 15.38
N PRO A 777 -37.30 0.93 14.36
CA PRO A 777 -37.38 2.38 14.28
C PRO A 777 -38.83 2.85 14.12
N GLN A 778 -39.13 4.03 14.65
CA GLN A 778 -40.42 4.70 14.46
C GLN A 778 -40.41 5.46 13.13
N GLU A 779 -41.59 5.66 12.55
CA GLU A 779 -41.74 6.42 11.30
C GLU A 779 -42.32 7.80 11.55
N TYR A 780 -41.87 8.77 10.76
CA TYR A 780 -42.42 10.11 10.67
C TYR A 780 -42.67 10.42 9.20
N HIS A 781 -43.85 10.95 8.90
CA HIS A 781 -44.27 11.27 7.54
C HIS A 781 -44.50 12.77 7.38
N GLN A 782 -44.19 13.29 6.20
CA GLN A 782 -44.49 14.65 5.76
C GLN A 782 -43.86 15.76 6.61
N LEU A 783 -42.61 15.58 7.07
CA LEU A 783 -41.89 16.67 7.71
C LEU A 783 -41.50 17.72 6.67
N ARG A 784 -41.98 18.95 6.85
CA ARG A 784 -41.65 20.06 5.95
C ARG A 784 -40.46 20.86 6.45
N TYR A 785 -39.51 21.09 5.56
CA TYR A 785 -38.39 22.01 5.75
C TYR A 785 -38.46 23.09 4.66
N HIS A 786 -38.88 24.29 5.06
CA HIS A 786 -38.99 25.43 4.16
C HIS A 786 -37.62 25.98 3.81
N LEU A 787 -37.37 26.23 2.53
CA LEU A 787 -36.10 26.79 2.08
C LEU A 787 -35.87 28.18 2.69
N PRO A 788 -34.63 28.55 3.04
CA PRO A 788 -34.29 29.90 3.46
C PRO A 788 -34.69 30.95 2.42
N LYS A 789 -34.92 32.19 2.87
CA LYS A 789 -35.39 33.29 2.01
C LYS A 789 -34.51 33.48 0.77
N ASP A 790 -33.19 33.43 0.94
CA ASP A 790 -32.23 33.64 -0.15
C ASP A 790 -32.32 32.56 -1.23
N ASP A 791 -32.51 31.30 -0.84
CA ASP A 791 -32.64 30.18 -1.78
C ASP A 791 -33.98 30.24 -2.54
N ARG A 792 -35.05 30.73 -1.89
CA ARG A 792 -36.35 30.97 -2.55
C ARG A 792 -36.28 32.14 -3.55
N GLU A 793 -35.60 33.23 -3.21
CA GLU A 793 -35.41 34.33 -4.15
C GLU A 793 -34.53 33.92 -5.33
N TYR A 794 -33.51 33.07 -5.09
CA TYR A 794 -32.73 32.50 -6.17
C TYR A 794 -33.57 31.66 -7.15
N LEU A 795 -34.50 30.83 -6.64
CA LEU A 795 -35.42 30.06 -7.49
C LEU A 795 -36.25 30.94 -8.43
N LYS A 796 -36.66 32.13 -7.98
CA LYS A 796 -37.42 33.10 -8.79
C LYS A 796 -36.56 33.78 -9.85
N CYS A 797 -35.33 34.16 -9.48
CA CYS A 797 -34.45 34.97 -10.33
C CYS A 797 -33.63 34.16 -11.33
N ALA A 798 -33.36 32.88 -11.04
CA ALA A 798 -32.51 32.02 -11.86
C ALA A 798 -33.27 31.28 -12.98
N ALA A 799 -34.60 31.42 -13.06
CA ALA A 799 -35.41 30.73 -14.06
C ALA A 799 -35.32 31.42 -15.43
N ASP A 800 -34.42 30.93 -16.28
CA ASP A 800 -34.39 31.17 -17.73
C ASP A 800 -35.06 29.99 -18.48
N GLU A 801 -34.98 29.95 -19.82
CA GLU A 801 -35.57 28.86 -20.63
C GLU A 801 -34.95 27.48 -20.34
N ASP A 802 -33.75 27.42 -19.74
CA ASP A 802 -33.01 26.18 -19.48
C ASP A 802 -33.35 25.54 -18.11
N GLY A 803 -33.89 26.32 -17.17
CA GLY A 803 -34.37 25.86 -15.85
C GLY A 803 -33.47 26.29 -14.69
N VAL A 804 -33.65 25.67 -13.51
CA VAL A 804 -32.92 26.02 -12.28
C VAL A 804 -32.20 24.82 -11.69
N ARG A 805 -30.92 25.01 -11.34
CA ARG A 805 -30.17 24.16 -10.42
C ARG A 805 -29.92 24.95 -9.13
N LEU A 806 -30.42 24.48 -8.00
CA LEU A 806 -30.22 25.09 -6.67
C LEU A 806 -29.47 24.10 -5.77
N SER A 807 -28.44 24.55 -5.07
CA SER A 807 -27.80 23.76 -4.00
C SER A 807 -28.23 24.32 -2.65
N VAL A 808 -28.75 23.46 -1.80
CA VAL A 808 -29.23 23.80 -0.45
C VAL A 808 -28.23 23.23 0.54
N ASP A 809 -27.71 24.10 1.41
CA ASP A 809 -26.80 23.72 2.48
C ASP A 809 -27.48 22.77 3.50
N ASN A 810 -26.69 22.20 4.42
CA ASN A 810 -27.17 21.14 5.31
C ASN A 810 -28.45 21.55 6.06
N ILE A 811 -29.43 20.64 6.05
CA ILE A 811 -30.64 20.78 6.85
C ILE A 811 -30.21 20.80 8.33
N PRO A 812 -30.65 21.81 9.12
CA PRO A 812 -30.20 21.97 10.50
C PRO A 812 -30.61 20.79 11.39
N LEU A 813 -29.66 20.29 12.18
CA LEU A 813 -29.90 19.22 13.16
C LEU A 813 -30.89 19.63 14.26
N ASP A 814 -30.97 20.93 14.56
CA ASP A 814 -31.83 21.55 15.57
C ASP A 814 -33.21 21.95 15.06
N HIS A 815 -33.54 21.62 13.80
CA HIS A 815 -34.88 21.87 13.27
C HIS A 815 -35.94 21.17 14.16
N PRO A 816 -37.05 21.85 14.55
CA PRO A 816 -38.03 21.31 15.49
C PRO A 816 -38.57 19.92 15.15
N GLY A 817 -38.63 19.59 13.85
CA GLY A 817 -39.01 18.27 13.36
C GLY A 817 -38.09 17.12 13.77
N PHE A 818 -36.81 17.39 14.04
CA PHE A 818 -35.79 16.39 14.38
C PHE A 818 -35.41 16.39 15.86
N VAL A 819 -35.92 17.32 16.66
CA VAL A 819 -35.66 17.37 18.10
C VAL A 819 -36.10 16.07 18.78
N ASN A 820 -35.26 15.57 19.69
CA ASN A 820 -35.38 14.29 20.41
C ASN A 820 -35.38 13.03 19.52
N LYS A 821 -34.89 13.14 18.28
CA LYS A 821 -34.75 12.02 17.36
C LYS A 821 -33.27 11.79 17.07
N TYR A 822 -32.86 10.52 17.06
CA TYR A 822 -31.52 10.12 16.67
C TYR A 822 -31.58 9.05 15.57
N ASP A 823 -30.47 8.85 14.87
CA ASP A 823 -30.34 7.90 13.75
C ASP A 823 -31.47 8.07 12.71
N VAL A 824 -31.65 9.32 12.24
CA VAL A 824 -32.71 9.70 11.31
C VAL A 824 -32.36 9.28 9.88
N ARG A 825 -33.17 8.40 9.28
CA ARG A 825 -32.94 7.79 7.97
C ARG A 825 -34.16 7.95 7.05
N LEU A 826 -33.96 8.54 5.87
CA LEU A 826 -35.01 8.83 4.90
C LEU A 826 -35.61 7.58 4.26
N SER A 827 -36.93 7.63 4.06
CA SER A 827 -37.71 6.75 3.19
C SER A 827 -38.02 7.46 1.87
N ASN A 828 -38.46 8.72 1.96
CA ASN A 828 -38.87 9.54 0.82
C ASN A 828 -38.35 10.98 1.00
N VAL A 829 -38.04 11.61 -0.12
CA VAL A 829 -37.69 13.03 -0.20
C VAL A 829 -38.44 13.66 -1.37
N ARG A 830 -39.25 14.67 -1.07
CA ARG A 830 -40.05 15.40 -2.05
C ARG A 830 -39.69 16.87 -2.02
N PHE A 831 -39.99 17.57 -3.10
CA PHE A 831 -39.79 19.01 -3.18
C PHE A 831 -40.98 19.67 -3.84
N PHE A 832 -41.59 20.62 -3.14
CA PHE A 832 -42.74 21.38 -3.63
C PHE A 832 -42.36 22.84 -3.81
N ALA A 833 -42.81 23.42 -4.93
CA ALA A 833 -42.68 24.85 -5.24
C ALA A 833 -44.08 25.45 -5.49
N ASP A 834 -44.59 26.19 -4.51
CA ASP A 834 -45.94 26.75 -4.51
C ASP A 834 -45.98 28.02 -5.37
N GLY A 835 -46.72 27.98 -6.49
CA GLY A 835 -46.79 29.07 -7.46
C GLY A 835 -45.94 28.85 -8.73
N ALA A 836 -45.27 27.70 -8.84
CA ALA A 836 -44.70 27.24 -10.10
C ALA A 836 -45.82 26.94 -11.12
N VAL A 837 -45.56 27.19 -12.40
CA VAL A 837 -46.50 26.93 -13.51
C VAL A 837 -45.78 26.18 -14.62
N THR A 838 -46.46 25.20 -15.21
CA THR A 838 -46.04 24.51 -16.44
C THR A 838 -47.26 24.33 -17.35
N LYS A 839 -47.05 24.04 -18.64
CA LYS A 839 -48.16 23.78 -19.58
C LYS A 839 -48.90 22.48 -19.28
N THR A 840 -48.22 21.52 -18.66
CA THR A 840 -48.75 20.17 -18.38
C THR A 840 -49.40 20.05 -17.00
N ASP A 841 -49.42 21.13 -16.21
CA ASP A 841 -49.83 21.15 -14.79
C ASP A 841 -49.03 20.17 -13.91
N ARG A 842 -47.79 19.85 -14.33
CA ARG A 842 -46.90 18.92 -13.64
C ARG A 842 -45.52 19.52 -13.48
N LEU A 843 -44.88 19.24 -12.36
CA LEU A 843 -43.51 19.64 -12.09
C LEU A 843 -42.66 18.41 -11.80
N GLU A 844 -41.65 18.18 -12.63
CA GLU A 844 -40.60 17.18 -12.43
C GLU A 844 -39.35 17.84 -11.87
N VAL A 845 -38.85 17.29 -10.77
CA VAL A 845 -37.72 17.79 -10.01
C VAL A 845 -36.75 16.63 -9.78
N MET A 846 -35.47 16.83 -10.12
CA MET A 846 -34.41 15.89 -9.76
C MET A 846 -33.71 16.37 -8.49
N LEU A 847 -33.78 15.56 -7.45
CA LEU A 847 -33.19 15.80 -6.13
C LEU A 847 -31.93 14.95 -5.99
N THR A 848 -30.83 15.57 -5.56
CA THR A 848 -29.56 14.88 -5.33
C THR A 848 -29.10 15.08 -3.90
N HIS A 849 -29.01 13.99 -3.14
CA HIS A 849 -28.26 13.92 -1.89
C HIS A 849 -26.77 13.86 -2.23
N ASN A 850 -25.98 14.88 -1.86
CA ASN A 850 -24.61 15.03 -2.36
C ASN A 850 -23.58 14.06 -1.73
N GLY A 851 -23.99 13.29 -0.72
CA GLY A 851 -23.27 12.12 -0.25
C GLY A 851 -22.33 12.36 0.94
N LYS A 852 -22.23 13.58 1.49
CA LYS A 852 -21.66 13.80 2.83
C LYS A 852 -22.82 14.07 3.77
N GLU A 853 -22.93 13.30 4.84
CA GLU A 853 -24.06 13.33 5.76
C GLU A 853 -23.63 13.18 7.22
N ILE A 854 -24.49 13.63 8.12
CA ILE A 854 -24.27 13.59 9.57
C ILE A 854 -25.35 12.71 10.20
N PHE A 855 -24.96 11.81 11.08
CA PHE A 855 -25.86 11.07 11.96
C PHE A 855 -25.57 11.39 13.42
N VAL A 856 -26.63 11.40 14.22
CA VAL A 856 -26.56 11.57 15.67
C VAL A 856 -26.89 10.23 16.31
N ASN A 857 -26.04 9.77 17.22
CA ASN A 857 -26.33 8.58 18.02
C ASN A 857 -27.16 8.92 19.28
N GLN A 858 -27.53 7.90 20.07
CA GLN A 858 -28.34 8.10 21.28
C GLN A 858 -27.67 9.04 22.31
N GLY A 859 -26.34 9.03 22.39
CA GLY A 859 -25.58 9.93 23.27
C GLY A 859 -25.42 11.36 22.76
N GLY A 860 -26.05 11.71 21.63
CA GLY A 860 -25.91 13.03 20.99
C GLY A 860 -24.60 13.22 20.23
N GLN A 861 -23.78 12.18 20.09
CA GLN A 861 -22.52 12.26 19.35
C GLN A 861 -22.79 12.24 17.85
N GLN A 862 -22.17 13.19 17.14
CA GLN A 862 -22.25 13.29 15.69
C GLN A 862 -21.18 12.42 15.03
N THR A 863 -21.59 11.68 14.01
CA THR A 863 -20.71 10.92 13.12
C THR A 863 -20.94 11.37 11.69
N VAL A 864 -19.85 11.67 10.98
CA VAL A 864 -19.89 12.08 9.58
C VAL A 864 -19.57 10.87 8.71
N PHE A 865 -20.40 10.62 7.71
CA PHE A 865 -20.17 9.62 6.69
C PHE A 865 -20.12 10.25 5.30
N THR A 866 -19.41 9.60 4.39
CA THR A 866 -19.40 9.93 2.98
C THR A 866 -19.80 8.72 2.13
N HIS A 867 -20.56 8.94 1.06
CA HIS A 867 -20.98 7.90 0.13
C HIS A 867 -21.22 8.47 -1.28
N HIS A 868 -21.61 7.62 -2.23
CA HIS A 868 -22.00 8.06 -3.56
C HIS A 868 -23.30 8.87 -3.55
N PRO A 869 -23.41 10.00 -4.28
CA PRO A 869 -24.61 10.82 -4.29
C PRO A 869 -25.82 9.99 -4.73
N VAL A 870 -26.95 10.24 -4.09
CA VAL A 870 -28.21 9.55 -4.39
C VAL A 870 -29.12 10.51 -5.14
N LYS A 871 -29.57 10.09 -6.32
CA LYS A 871 -30.48 10.88 -7.15
C LYS A 871 -31.87 10.28 -7.09
N VAL A 872 -32.86 11.15 -6.96
CA VAL A 872 -34.27 10.80 -6.89
C VAL A 872 -35.03 11.77 -7.78
N THR A 873 -35.89 11.24 -8.64
CA THR A 873 -36.82 12.06 -9.41
C THR A 873 -38.14 12.12 -8.64
N PHE A 874 -38.65 13.32 -8.45
CA PHE A 874 -39.96 13.58 -7.88
C PHE A 874 -40.80 14.33 -8.89
N LYS A 875 -42.01 13.84 -9.18
CA LYS A 875 -42.92 14.45 -10.14
C LYS A 875 -44.32 14.50 -9.54
N TYR A 876 -44.94 15.68 -9.54
CA TYR A 876 -46.26 15.90 -8.94
C TYR A 876 -47.13 16.84 -9.78
N ILE A 877 -48.44 16.83 -9.52
CA ILE A 877 -49.42 17.71 -10.14
C ILE A 877 -49.47 19.03 -9.38
N LEU A 878 -49.24 20.16 -10.07
CA LEU A 878 -49.11 21.49 -9.46
C LEU A 878 -50.40 21.94 -8.76
N SER A 879 -51.55 21.72 -9.40
CA SER A 879 -52.86 22.16 -8.89
C SER A 879 -53.34 21.42 -7.63
N THR A 880 -53.02 20.14 -7.50
CA THR A 880 -53.50 19.29 -6.40
C THR A 880 -52.42 18.90 -5.39
N LYS A 881 -51.15 19.09 -5.74
CA LYS A 881 -49.97 18.55 -5.03
C LYS A 881 -49.93 17.01 -4.98
N ASP A 882 -50.71 16.35 -5.81
CA ASP A 882 -50.76 14.89 -5.87
C ASP A 882 -49.52 14.32 -6.59
N HIS A 883 -48.94 13.29 -6.00
CA HIS A 883 -47.76 12.57 -6.47
C HIS A 883 -48.00 11.05 -6.50
N THR A 884 -49.27 10.64 -6.41
CA THR A 884 -49.70 9.24 -6.41
C THR A 884 -50.50 8.84 -7.66
N GLY A 885 -50.85 9.82 -8.50
CA GLY A 885 -51.63 9.62 -9.73
C GLY A 885 -50.82 9.16 -10.95
N GLU A 886 -51.52 8.91 -12.06
CA GLU A 886 -50.90 8.56 -13.35
C GLU A 886 -49.92 9.65 -13.81
N ASP A 887 -48.77 9.25 -14.36
CA ASP A 887 -47.66 10.13 -14.80
C ASP A 887 -47.07 11.02 -13.69
N THR A 888 -47.09 10.54 -12.44
CA THR A 888 -46.34 11.09 -11.30
C THR A 888 -45.30 10.10 -10.81
N THR A 889 -44.31 10.58 -10.07
CA THR A 889 -43.23 9.76 -9.50
C THR A 889 -43.00 10.23 -8.08
N ASP A 890 -43.21 9.33 -7.11
CA ASP A 890 -42.87 9.66 -5.72
C ASP A 890 -41.36 9.71 -5.53
N GLY A 891 -40.92 10.57 -4.62
CA GLY A 891 -39.52 10.80 -4.29
C GLY A 891 -38.92 9.70 -3.42
N THR A 892 -39.18 8.44 -3.75
CA THR A 892 -38.72 7.28 -2.98
C THR A 892 -37.20 7.16 -3.06
N ILE A 893 -36.53 7.25 -1.90
CA ILE A 893 -35.06 7.18 -1.78
C ILE A 893 -34.56 5.87 -1.15
N ALA A 894 -35.48 5.10 -0.55
CA ALA A 894 -35.22 3.78 0.02
C ALA A 894 -36.32 2.78 -0.36
N LEU A 895 -35.98 1.48 -0.43
CA LEU A 895 -36.95 0.41 -0.73
C LEU A 895 -37.58 -0.12 0.58
N ASP A 896 -38.74 -0.78 0.48
CA ASP A 896 -39.41 -1.40 1.64
C ASP A 896 -38.58 -2.52 2.30
N ASP A 897 -38.79 -2.70 3.61
CA ASP A 897 -37.91 -3.41 4.55
C ASP A 897 -37.54 -4.86 4.27
N LYS A 898 -38.27 -5.57 3.42
CA LYS A 898 -38.02 -7.01 3.23
C LYS A 898 -36.95 -7.31 2.19
N ASP A 899 -36.65 -6.34 1.32
CA ASP A 899 -35.72 -6.49 0.19
C ASP A 899 -34.82 -5.25 0.00
N ASP A 900 -34.67 -4.37 1.00
CA ASP A 900 -33.87 -3.15 0.84
C ASP A 900 -32.37 -3.49 0.72
N VAL A 901 -31.94 -3.58 -0.54
CA VAL A 901 -30.55 -3.82 -0.93
C VAL A 901 -29.66 -2.62 -0.60
N TYR A 902 -30.25 -1.45 -0.32
CA TYR A 902 -29.53 -0.20 -0.12
C TYR A 902 -29.59 0.30 1.32
N ALA A 903 -28.53 0.95 1.76
CA ALA A 903 -28.48 1.63 3.04
C ALA A 903 -29.23 2.98 2.96
N ARG A 904 -30.04 3.28 3.97
CA ARG A 904 -30.83 4.53 4.01
C ARG A 904 -29.96 5.72 4.43
N VAL A 905 -30.07 6.81 3.69
CA VAL A 905 -29.38 8.10 3.94
C VAL A 905 -30.16 8.96 4.92
N GLY A 906 -29.51 9.92 5.55
CA GLY A 906 -30.14 10.91 6.41
C GLY A 906 -30.54 12.19 5.67
N PRO A 907 -31.34 13.06 6.31
CA PRO A 907 -31.67 14.39 5.78
C PRO A 907 -30.52 15.40 5.93
N PHE A 908 -29.60 15.16 6.87
CA PHE A 908 -28.57 16.11 7.30
C PHE A 908 -27.37 16.13 6.36
N ALA A 909 -27.62 16.55 5.13
CA ALA A 909 -26.67 16.59 4.04
C ALA A 909 -26.93 17.81 3.15
N ARG A 910 -25.98 18.08 2.28
CA ARG A 910 -26.17 19.07 1.21
C ARG A 910 -27.02 18.46 0.12
N TRP A 911 -28.04 19.19 -0.32
CA TRP A 911 -28.94 18.77 -1.39
C TRP A 911 -28.73 19.62 -2.65
N THR A 912 -29.02 19.02 -3.80
CA THR A 912 -29.14 19.74 -5.07
C THR A 912 -30.52 19.50 -5.64
N ILE A 913 -31.21 20.56 -6.01
CA ILE A 913 -32.53 20.58 -6.63
C ILE A 913 -32.34 21.01 -8.09
N GLU A 914 -32.81 20.21 -9.03
CA GLU A 914 -32.74 20.47 -10.46
C GLU A 914 -34.15 20.47 -11.05
N ILE A 915 -34.59 21.62 -11.56
CA ILE A 915 -35.86 21.81 -12.27
C ILE A 915 -35.53 22.26 -13.69
N LEU A 916 -35.42 21.31 -14.61
CA LEU A 916 -34.98 21.60 -15.98
C LEU A 916 -36.16 22.00 -16.86
N GLY A 917 -35.99 23.05 -17.69
CA GLY A 917 -37.01 23.47 -18.66
C GLY A 917 -37.33 22.37 -19.68
N SER A 918 -36.34 21.56 -20.06
CA SER A 918 -36.51 20.43 -20.96
C SER A 918 -37.42 19.31 -20.42
N ALA A 919 -37.53 19.19 -19.10
CA ALA A 919 -38.42 18.23 -18.43
C ALA A 919 -39.78 18.85 -18.05
N ASN A 920 -39.90 20.18 -18.12
CA ASN A 920 -41.05 20.95 -17.63
C ASN A 920 -41.48 21.98 -18.69
N GLU A 921 -42.32 21.56 -19.64
CA GLU A 921 -42.70 22.43 -20.75
C GLU A 921 -43.40 23.72 -20.28
N GLY A 922 -42.86 24.88 -20.67
CA GLY A 922 -43.39 26.19 -20.29
C GLY A 922 -43.23 26.53 -18.81
N LEU A 923 -42.17 26.02 -18.18
CA LEU A 923 -41.81 26.30 -16.79
C LEU A 923 -41.74 27.80 -16.48
N GLN A 924 -42.45 28.22 -15.43
CA GLN A 924 -42.34 29.56 -14.84
C GLN A 924 -42.23 29.44 -13.32
N LEU A 925 -41.17 30.01 -12.75
CA LEU A 925 -40.90 30.01 -11.29
C LEU A 925 -40.97 31.41 -10.65
N THR A 926 -41.25 32.46 -11.44
CA THR A 926 -41.27 33.85 -10.97
C THR A 926 -42.31 34.11 -9.88
N ASN A 927 -43.40 33.34 -9.87
CA ASN A 927 -44.50 33.45 -8.91
C ASN A 927 -44.38 32.48 -7.72
N VAL A 928 -43.25 31.78 -7.55
CA VAL A 928 -43.05 30.85 -6.44
C VAL A 928 -43.10 31.61 -5.10
N SER A 929 -44.15 31.39 -4.33
CA SER A 929 -44.41 32.04 -3.05
C SER A 929 -43.72 31.33 -1.87
N ASP A 930 -43.62 30.00 -1.96
CA ASP A 930 -42.95 29.15 -0.98
C ASP A 930 -42.34 27.93 -1.67
N ALA A 931 -41.29 27.38 -1.08
CA ALA A 931 -40.64 26.17 -1.56
C ALA A 931 -40.05 25.40 -0.39
N TYR A 932 -40.29 24.09 -0.33
CA TYR A 932 -39.90 23.26 0.80
C TYR A 932 -39.56 21.83 0.39
N PHE A 933 -38.66 21.22 1.16
CA PHE A 933 -38.52 19.78 1.18
C PHE A 933 -39.60 19.17 2.05
N GLU A 934 -40.08 18.01 1.66
CA GLU A 934 -40.90 17.13 2.51
C GLU A 934 -40.20 15.79 2.67
N PHE A 935 -40.05 15.34 3.92
CA PHE A 935 -39.35 14.11 4.27
C PHE A 935 -40.27 13.11 4.98
N ASP A 936 -40.20 11.87 4.51
CA ASP A 936 -40.62 10.69 5.28
C ASP A 936 -39.37 9.99 5.76
N PHE A 937 -39.31 9.62 7.04
CA PHE A 937 -38.10 9.05 7.64
C PHE A 937 -38.38 8.14 8.82
N ARG A 938 -37.34 7.38 9.15
CA ARG A 938 -37.24 6.49 10.29
C ARG A 938 -36.30 7.05 11.31
N TYR A 939 -36.61 6.83 12.58
CA TYR A 939 -35.82 7.38 13.67
C TYR A 939 -35.99 6.55 14.94
N TYR A 940 -35.13 6.82 15.91
CA TYR A 940 -35.30 6.37 17.28
C TYR A 940 -35.44 7.57 18.22
N THR A 941 -36.08 7.36 19.37
CA THR A 941 -36.28 8.38 20.40
C THR A 941 -35.24 8.21 21.50
N ALA A 942 -34.61 9.32 21.90
CA ALA A 942 -33.57 9.37 22.92
C ALA A 942 -34.08 9.02 24.32
#